data_AF-A0A7L3XZY8-F1
#
_entry.id   AF-A0A7L3XZY8-F1
#
_cell.length_a   1.000
_cell.length_b   1.000
_cell.length_c   1.000
_cell.angle_alpha   90.00
_cell.angle_beta   90.00
_cell.angle_gamma   90.00
#
_symmetry.space_group_name_H-M   'P 1'
#
loop_
_entity.id
_entity.type
_entity.pdbx_description
1 polymer ?
#
loop_
_entity_poly.entity_id
_entity_poly.type
_entity_poly.pdbx_seq_one_letter_code
_entity_poly.pdbx_strand_id
1 'polypeptide(L)'
;VELDSRPPELGDMEQPITDRGNPSHTSSRAPPQASALSVELSSCPESESAFEQFGQLTSEHGDQRWEKEYQQRGAEEHEISGRSEETVEETELVVLDPEHPLMRRFQAALKNYLTKQMEKVNLELQELRTATKKGKVQREELGVILYGAQQQLAHLRMELEKSHDRRSQTAAVRRQLEEELEALRLTYKKMCQNTDDERKKVSAMQTQVENLALHLFYMQNMDQDMRHNILLMKQSTKKAEAEKVQAEVEKRKQDLLVDRLTRKVYELQEQIALFEAQFVAQAEDTKVTRQAVNEACMEVQAINMEKKRLMNHWNSSLAGMKQRDEAYIATQELLSKYRHDLKSLEMDIHGCRKSIRKEEEKNELLVTILSRSQNDANTTKKLIAQCLSRQEALKVESGTYTRVLHETEQALNRTKMDQAARLNELLSVSKDIEKGTDAKEQMENEIMAKLQEQMMSSKATKHFSQLAAKLHRRRTDLELHFSKVENDMAQVILNATHTNCRLTILQKTLCELDEEIKNIRDLISCRESEIAKCSLLTENKRRVISQYNKRLEMILSQQGGQELGPLEIEINKLTKQIEEYNSEVMTLQKYWLNLQKELVKLTDEREEQVASLDMLKKQITIMQQKKVRTENEIQQETKEQKDIERHMRNMSNDLIKLNVLINKNNNCFEELQYGNVITENEFVRSLKAAEKESVEMQEKHSQLTEEKDRLLNSLVEAEHQIMLWEKKIQLTREMRAAVDSEAGQGEIEAMRTEIHRMQVRYGRLMKQQEKMIRDMEASVSRREVIAIHGEGQNKTDKKRITKSDFHRKKQELRKKISETQKNAQDCNKTILELESTQASLSATFSEKQQELHGLQAESDRLHSDAECLRNRKRWNLLEIVAYQTRQKHLQALKEGKYTPLCRTEQAWRNEQQKLQDRLRTINAIVHQIQQEHPQHRRALQWLSQCLESRLGSQEG
;
A
#
# COMPACT_ATOMS: atom_id res chain seq x y z
N VAL A 1 -36.32 -19.62 41.82
CA VAL A 1 -34.96 -20.05 42.19
C VAL A 1 -34.08 -19.72 40.98
N GLU A 2 -33.70 -18.45 40.78
CA GLU A 2 -32.65 -17.70 41.55
C GLU A 2 -31.23 -18.13 41.11
N LEU A 3 -30.13 -17.37 41.23
CA LEU A 3 -29.75 -15.95 41.42
C LEU A 3 -28.21 -15.95 41.15
N ASP A 4 -27.49 -14.92 40.70
CA ASP A 4 -27.81 -13.64 40.03
C ASP A 4 -26.48 -12.97 39.59
N SER A 5 -26.52 -11.67 39.27
CA SER A 5 -25.50 -10.68 39.63
C SER A 5 -24.18 -10.58 38.84
N ARG A 6 -23.95 -9.29 38.53
CA ARG A 6 -22.85 -8.57 37.91
C ARG A 6 -21.47 -8.70 38.62
N PRO A 7 -20.38 -8.17 38.01
CA PRO A 7 -18.99 -8.43 38.41
C PRO A 7 -18.47 -7.45 39.48
N PRO A 8 -17.21 -7.60 39.92
CA PRO A 8 -16.45 -6.55 40.59
C PRO A 8 -15.31 -5.96 39.73
N GLU A 9 -15.05 -4.68 39.95
CA GLU A 9 -13.87 -3.91 39.55
C GLU A 9 -12.70 -4.16 40.52
N LEU A 10 -11.48 -3.69 40.18
CA LEU A 10 -10.71 -2.68 40.96
C LEU A 10 -9.22 -2.66 40.56
N GLY A 11 -8.63 -1.46 40.57
CA GLY A 11 -7.23 -1.22 40.19
C GLY A 11 -6.89 0.28 40.08
N ASP A 12 -7.27 1.06 41.10
CA ASP A 12 -7.13 2.53 41.18
C ASP A 12 -5.70 3.04 41.47
N MET A 13 -5.62 4.38 41.61
CA MET A 13 -4.57 5.21 42.26
C MET A 13 -3.46 5.72 41.31
N GLU A 14 -3.07 7.00 41.26
CA GLU A 14 -3.41 8.23 42.03
C GLU A 14 -3.07 9.47 41.14
N GLN A 15 -3.94 10.47 40.93
CA GLN A 15 -4.20 11.71 41.71
C GLN A 15 -3.24 12.93 41.42
N PRO A 16 -3.56 14.21 41.79
CA PRO A 16 -4.67 15.04 41.25
C PRO A 16 -4.28 16.57 41.13
N ILE A 17 -5.22 17.50 41.46
CA ILE A 17 -5.13 19.00 41.64
C ILE A 17 -5.54 19.80 40.38
N THR A 18 -6.82 20.17 40.15
CA THR A 18 -7.66 21.29 40.72
C THR A 18 -7.22 22.70 40.28
N ASP A 19 -8.07 23.69 39.96
CA ASP A 19 -9.46 24.03 40.37
C ASP A 19 -10.30 24.63 39.19
N ARG A 20 -11.59 24.29 39.01
CA ARG A 20 -12.83 24.98 39.46
C ARG A 20 -13.06 26.44 39.03
N GLY A 21 -14.26 26.73 38.49
CA GLY A 21 -14.90 28.05 38.68
C GLY A 21 -15.84 28.60 37.58
N ASN A 22 -17.08 28.07 37.47
CA ASN A 22 -18.24 28.85 36.97
C ASN A 22 -18.98 29.44 38.20
N PRO A 23 -19.62 30.63 38.13
CA PRO A 23 -21.00 30.72 37.63
C PRO A 23 -21.38 32.05 36.92
N SER A 24 -22.68 32.18 36.58
CA SER A 24 -23.26 33.13 35.63
C SER A 24 -24.05 34.32 36.26
N HIS A 25 -24.47 35.24 35.37
CA HIS A 25 -25.50 36.31 35.50
C HIS A 25 -25.11 37.69 36.05
N THR A 26 -25.13 38.71 35.18
CA THR A 26 -26.19 39.73 34.95
C THR A 26 -25.68 40.64 33.80
N SER A 27 -26.39 41.32 32.93
CA SER A 27 -27.78 41.45 32.44
C SER A 27 -27.73 42.66 31.45
N SER A 28 -28.71 42.86 30.55
CA SER A 28 -28.87 44.07 29.71
C SER A 28 -27.79 44.32 28.63
N ARG A 29 -28.09 44.62 27.36
CA ARG A 29 -29.36 44.65 26.59
C ARG A 29 -29.01 44.68 25.09
N ALA A 30 -29.81 44.02 24.26
CA ALA A 30 -29.61 43.91 22.80
C ALA A 30 -29.90 45.23 22.03
N PRO A 31 -29.38 45.39 20.78
CA PRO A 31 -29.70 46.50 19.87
C PRO A 31 -31.12 46.35 19.28
N PRO A 32 -31.63 47.32 18.48
CA PRO A 32 -31.58 47.11 17.01
C PRO A 32 -31.60 48.41 16.13
N GLN A 33 -31.48 48.21 14.80
CA GLN A 33 -32.24 48.79 13.65
C GLN A 33 -32.81 50.24 13.68
N ALA A 34 -33.09 50.94 12.57
CA ALA A 34 -32.68 50.91 11.15
C ALA A 34 -33.41 52.07 10.39
N SER A 35 -32.96 52.40 9.17
CA SER A 35 -33.76 52.92 8.02
C SER A 35 -34.63 54.21 8.10
N ALA A 36 -34.27 55.22 7.29
CA ALA A 36 -35.14 56.04 6.41
C ALA A 36 -34.21 56.92 5.51
N LEU A 37 -34.25 56.97 4.17
CA LEU A 37 -35.29 57.20 3.12
C LEU A 37 -35.47 58.68 2.71
N SER A 38 -35.68 58.86 1.38
CA SER A 38 -35.91 60.11 0.62
C SER A 38 -34.65 60.99 0.37
N VAL A 39 -34.19 61.28 -0.85
CA VAL A 39 -34.82 61.88 -2.06
C VAL A 39 -35.21 63.34 -1.83
N GLU A 40 -34.46 64.30 -2.41
CA GLU A 40 -34.86 65.07 -3.62
C GLU A 40 -33.72 66.01 -4.12
N LEU A 41 -33.96 66.84 -5.14
CA LEU A 41 -32.96 67.59 -5.91
C LEU A 41 -32.70 69.05 -5.41
N SER A 42 -31.56 69.58 -5.86
CA SER A 42 -31.34 70.96 -6.37
C SER A 42 -30.73 72.05 -5.46
N SER A 43 -30.02 72.97 -6.15
CA SER A 43 -29.48 74.29 -5.75
C SER A 43 -28.17 74.37 -4.94
N CYS A 44 -27.32 75.32 -5.35
CA CYS A 44 -26.10 75.77 -4.64
C CYS A 44 -26.48 76.73 -3.49
N PRO A 45 -25.53 77.11 -2.61
CA PRO A 45 -24.75 78.32 -2.91
C PRO A 45 -23.25 78.25 -2.53
N GLU A 46 -22.52 79.29 -2.96
CA GLU A 46 -21.11 79.56 -2.65
C GLU A 46 -20.92 80.23 -1.27
N SER A 47 -19.65 80.28 -0.80
CA SER A 47 -19.02 81.35 0.01
C SER A 47 -19.73 81.91 1.27
N GLU A 48 -19.03 82.21 2.36
CA GLU A 48 -18.33 83.50 2.51
C GLU A 48 -17.35 83.48 3.69
N SER A 49 -16.23 84.19 3.53
CA SER A 49 -15.32 84.55 4.63
C SER A 49 -15.27 86.08 4.73
N ALA A 50 -15.96 86.60 5.75
CA ALA A 50 -16.11 88.01 6.09
C ALA A 50 -15.46 88.26 7.48
N PHE A 51 -15.10 89.47 7.93
CA PHE A 51 -15.43 90.80 7.43
C PHE A 51 -14.47 91.89 7.98
N GLU A 52 -14.72 93.12 7.56
CA GLU A 52 -14.50 94.40 8.29
C GLU A 52 -13.19 95.21 8.14
N GLN A 53 -13.35 96.52 8.26
CA GLN A 53 -12.50 97.60 7.72
C GLN A 53 -12.27 98.74 8.74
N PHE A 54 -11.43 99.72 8.33
CA PHE A 54 -11.34 101.12 8.80
C PHE A 54 -10.69 101.41 10.17
N GLY A 55 -9.82 102.45 10.20
CA GLY A 55 -9.36 103.03 11.48
C GLY A 55 -8.07 103.87 11.47
N GLN A 56 -8.07 105.01 10.77
CA GLN A 56 -7.44 106.30 11.16
C GLN A 56 -6.17 106.40 12.07
N LEU A 57 -5.20 107.17 11.54
CA LEU A 57 -4.48 108.30 12.18
C LEU A 57 -3.29 108.11 13.16
N THR A 58 -2.26 108.94 12.87
CA THR A 58 -1.35 109.68 13.77
C THR A 58 -0.25 108.98 14.59
N SER A 59 0.98 109.42 14.27
CA SER A 59 2.11 109.82 15.17
C SER A 59 2.83 108.73 15.99
N GLU A 60 4.14 108.83 16.27
CA GLU A 60 5.09 109.97 16.16
C GLU A 60 6.56 109.45 16.08
N HIS A 61 7.45 110.14 15.35
CA HIS A 61 8.94 110.25 15.49
C HIS A 61 9.80 109.08 16.03
N GLY A 62 10.96 108.69 15.48
CA GLY A 62 11.85 109.17 14.40
C GLY A 62 13.10 108.25 14.33
N ASP A 63 14.11 108.42 13.46
CA ASP A 63 14.43 109.53 12.56
C ASP A 63 15.46 109.11 11.47
N GLN A 64 15.49 109.85 10.34
CA GLN A 64 16.51 109.89 9.26
C GLN A 64 16.80 108.61 8.40
N ARG A 65 16.86 108.67 7.06
CA ARG A 65 16.72 109.80 6.10
C ARG A 65 16.22 109.28 4.73
N TRP A 66 15.51 110.15 3.99
CA TRP A 66 14.49 109.76 3.00
C TRP A 66 14.96 109.61 1.54
N GLU A 67 14.33 108.68 0.82
CA GLU A 67 14.14 108.73 -0.64
C GLU A 67 13.01 109.71 -1.00
N LYS A 68 13.07 110.35 -2.19
CA LYS A 68 11.92 111.07 -2.78
C LYS A 68 11.90 111.02 -4.31
N GLU A 69 10.68 111.07 -4.83
CA GLU A 69 10.31 110.99 -6.24
C GLU A 69 10.74 112.21 -7.08
N TYR A 70 10.74 112.01 -8.40
CA TYR A 70 10.89 113.06 -9.41
C TYR A 70 9.66 113.96 -9.50
N GLN A 71 9.82 115.29 -9.40
CA GLN A 71 9.34 116.28 -10.40
C GLN A 71 9.52 117.76 -9.96
N GLN A 72 9.55 118.65 -10.98
CA GLN A 72 9.49 120.13 -10.90
C GLN A 72 10.73 120.82 -10.28
N ARG A 73 11.13 122.05 -10.68
CA ARG A 73 10.56 123.03 -11.65
C ARG A 73 11.68 123.96 -12.16
N GLY A 74 11.39 124.78 -13.17
CA GLY A 74 12.04 126.10 -13.32
C GLY A 74 12.89 126.27 -14.56
N ALA A 75 12.25 126.71 -15.64
CA ALA A 75 12.90 127.61 -16.59
C ALA A 75 12.66 129.07 -16.14
N GLU A 76 13.31 129.97 -16.87
CA GLU A 76 13.00 131.41 -17.03
C GLU A 76 13.57 132.43 -16.03
N GLU A 77 13.96 133.55 -16.67
CA GLU A 77 14.27 134.88 -16.15
C GLU A 77 15.49 135.07 -15.23
N HIS A 78 16.28 136.15 -15.36
CA HIS A 78 16.72 137.00 -16.47
C HIS A 78 17.67 138.02 -15.79
N GLU A 79 18.76 138.42 -16.45
CA GLU A 79 19.49 139.69 -16.23
C GLU A 79 20.08 140.03 -14.82
N ILE A 80 21.33 140.50 -14.78
CA ILE A 80 21.67 141.94 -14.89
C ILE A 80 23.20 142.11 -14.77
N SER A 81 23.76 142.77 -15.79
CA SER A 81 24.96 143.61 -15.78
C SER A 81 26.32 143.07 -15.29
N GLY A 82 27.33 143.25 -16.16
CA GLY A 82 28.71 142.85 -15.89
C GLY A 82 29.70 143.10 -17.04
N ARG A 83 29.32 143.93 -18.01
CA ARG A 83 30.16 144.91 -18.74
C ARG A 83 31.69 144.64 -18.76
N SER A 84 32.18 144.12 -19.88
CA SER A 84 33.28 144.74 -20.64
C SER A 84 33.53 143.98 -21.95
N GLU A 85 33.17 144.63 -23.06
CA GLU A 85 34.01 144.54 -24.26
C GLU A 85 35.31 145.32 -24.02
N GLU A 86 36.19 145.29 -25.02
CA GLU A 86 37.34 146.17 -25.24
C GLU A 86 38.69 145.76 -24.63
N THR A 87 39.72 146.04 -25.44
CA THR A 87 41.16 146.02 -25.15
C THR A 87 41.82 144.66 -24.86
N VAL A 88 42.27 144.04 -25.95
CA VAL A 88 43.67 143.60 -25.99
C VAL A 88 44.55 144.84 -25.77
N GLU A 89 45.13 145.00 -24.58
CA GLU A 89 46.38 145.75 -24.44
C GLU A 89 47.53 144.76 -24.63
N GLU A 90 47.97 144.70 -25.89
CA GLU A 90 49.33 145.08 -26.25
C GLU A 90 50.35 145.12 -25.09
N THR A 91 51.24 144.12 -25.07
CA THR A 91 52.67 144.44 -25.11
C THR A 91 53.46 143.21 -25.51
N GLU A 92 53.88 143.27 -26.77
CA GLU A 92 55.28 143.12 -27.12
C GLU A 92 56.22 143.54 -25.97
N LEU A 93 56.82 142.52 -25.35
CA LEU A 93 58.26 142.55 -25.07
C LEU A 93 58.99 143.01 -26.34
N VAL A 94 59.33 144.31 -26.39
CA VAL A 94 60.25 144.94 -27.35
C VAL A 94 60.13 144.38 -28.77
N VAL A 95 59.05 144.82 -29.41
CA VAL A 95 58.75 144.92 -30.84
C VAL A 95 59.80 144.35 -31.81
N LEU A 96 59.34 143.41 -32.65
CA LEU A 96 59.78 143.32 -34.05
C LEU A 96 58.52 143.22 -34.91
N ASP A 97 58.25 144.33 -35.62
CA ASP A 97 57.06 144.66 -36.42
C ASP A 97 56.40 143.48 -37.19
N PRO A 98 55.07 143.44 -37.33
CA PRO A 98 54.39 142.52 -38.25
C PRO A 98 54.84 142.64 -39.72
N GLU A 99 55.39 143.80 -40.12
CA GLU A 99 56.01 144.02 -41.44
C GLU A 99 57.52 143.72 -41.48
N HIS A 100 58.13 143.31 -40.36
CA HIS A 100 59.56 143.05 -40.27
C HIS A 100 60.01 141.97 -41.26
N PRO A 101 61.08 142.18 -42.06
CA PRO A 101 61.42 141.35 -43.21
C PRO A 101 61.76 139.87 -42.91
N LEU A 102 61.84 139.48 -41.63
CA LEU A 102 62.04 138.09 -41.19
C LEU A 102 60.73 137.30 -40.93
N MET A 103 59.56 137.96 -40.80
CA MET A 103 58.31 137.27 -40.39
C MET A 103 57.43 136.77 -41.56
N ARG A 104 57.51 137.39 -42.75
CA ARG A 104 56.65 137.04 -43.90
C ARG A 104 56.74 135.56 -44.33
N ARG A 105 57.89 134.91 -44.12
CA ARG A 105 58.13 133.49 -44.48
C ARG A 105 57.34 132.50 -43.61
N PHE A 106 57.02 132.85 -42.36
CA PHE A 106 56.33 131.97 -41.42
C PHE A 106 54.81 131.92 -41.68
N GLN A 107 54.20 133.09 -41.94
CA GLN A 107 52.75 133.24 -42.03
C GLN A 107 52.12 132.53 -43.24
N ALA A 108 52.80 132.53 -44.40
CA ALA A 108 52.29 131.88 -45.62
C ALA A 108 52.19 130.35 -45.50
N ALA A 109 53.16 129.72 -44.84
CA ALA A 109 53.23 128.26 -44.72
C ALA A 109 52.21 127.68 -43.71
N LEU A 110 51.78 128.47 -42.72
CA LEU A 110 50.76 128.05 -41.74
C LEU A 110 49.36 127.89 -42.37
N LYS A 111 49.00 128.76 -43.32
CA LYS A 111 47.64 128.85 -43.88
C LYS A 111 47.26 127.62 -44.73
N ASN A 112 48.22 127.05 -45.47
CA ASN A 112 48.00 125.89 -46.35
C ASN A 112 47.90 124.54 -45.60
N TYR A 113 48.37 124.48 -44.36
CA TYR A 113 48.32 123.27 -43.53
C TYR A 113 46.92 123.02 -42.95
N LEU A 114 46.23 124.08 -42.53
CA LEU A 114 44.93 123.98 -41.84
C LEU A 114 43.78 123.57 -42.76
N THR A 115 43.81 123.96 -44.04
CA THR A 115 42.73 123.63 -45.00
C THR A 115 42.66 122.12 -45.29
N LYS A 116 43.80 121.46 -45.52
CA LYS A 116 43.86 120.01 -45.83
C LYS A 116 43.38 119.12 -44.69
N GLN A 117 43.60 119.51 -43.44
CA GLN A 117 43.12 118.74 -42.27
C GLN A 117 41.59 118.78 -42.15
N MET A 118 40.97 119.90 -42.55
CA MET A 118 39.52 120.09 -42.47
C MET A 118 38.76 119.22 -43.49
N GLU A 119 39.37 118.89 -44.63
CA GLU A 119 38.79 118.02 -45.65
C GLU A 119 38.76 116.54 -45.19
N LYS A 120 39.83 116.05 -44.53
CA LYS A 120 39.92 114.65 -44.04
C LYS A 120 38.82 114.32 -43.02
N VAL A 121 38.65 115.18 -42.00
CA VAL A 121 37.63 114.99 -40.95
C VAL A 121 36.20 115.00 -41.50
N ASN A 122 35.94 115.77 -42.55
CA ASN A 122 34.61 115.82 -43.18
C ASN A 122 34.23 114.53 -43.92
N LEU A 123 35.21 113.79 -44.47
CA LEU A 123 34.97 112.49 -45.10
C LEU A 123 34.66 111.40 -44.05
N GLU A 124 35.45 111.33 -42.98
CA GLU A 124 35.24 110.40 -41.86
C GLU A 124 33.84 110.57 -41.22
N LEU A 125 33.38 111.82 -41.08
CA LEU A 125 32.02 112.13 -40.61
C LEU A 125 30.90 111.65 -41.56
N GLN A 126 31.14 111.61 -42.88
CA GLN A 126 30.15 111.09 -43.83
C GLN A 126 30.06 109.57 -43.77
N GLU A 127 31.19 108.86 -43.68
CA GLU A 127 31.22 107.40 -43.56
C GLU A 127 30.47 106.92 -42.31
N LEU A 128 30.76 107.50 -41.14
CA LEU A 128 30.08 107.18 -39.88
C LEU A 128 28.56 107.43 -39.93
N ARG A 129 28.11 108.45 -40.65
CA ARG A 129 26.67 108.73 -40.89
C ARG A 129 26.00 107.69 -41.79
N THR A 130 26.72 107.05 -42.70
CA THR A 130 26.16 105.94 -43.51
C THR A 130 26.08 104.63 -42.73
N ALA A 131 27.09 104.33 -41.92
CA ALA A 131 27.11 103.13 -41.06
C ALA A 131 25.96 103.15 -40.03
N THR A 132 25.74 104.28 -39.37
CA THR A 132 24.63 104.45 -38.41
C THR A 132 23.24 104.34 -39.04
N LYS A 133 23.07 104.71 -40.32
CA LYS A 133 21.81 104.47 -41.06
C LYS A 133 21.58 102.98 -41.33
N LYS A 134 22.61 102.24 -41.78
CA LYS A 134 22.51 100.79 -42.03
C LYS A 134 22.15 100.00 -40.76
N GLY A 135 22.76 100.35 -39.62
CA GLY A 135 22.46 99.68 -38.34
C GLY A 135 21.03 99.89 -37.82
N LYS A 136 20.35 100.99 -38.19
CA LYS A 136 18.94 101.19 -37.82
C LYS A 136 18.00 100.26 -38.60
N VAL A 137 18.18 100.16 -39.91
CA VAL A 137 17.37 99.28 -40.78
C VAL A 137 17.47 97.82 -40.33
N GLN A 138 18.69 97.33 -40.07
CA GLN A 138 18.91 95.97 -39.57
C GLN A 138 18.21 95.71 -38.22
N ARG A 139 18.11 96.71 -37.34
CA ARG A 139 17.40 96.59 -36.06
C ARG A 139 15.88 96.48 -36.25
N GLU A 140 15.33 97.19 -37.22
CA GLU A 140 13.90 97.15 -37.57
C GLU A 140 13.53 95.79 -38.19
N GLU A 141 14.35 95.29 -39.13
CA GLU A 141 14.20 93.96 -39.75
C GLU A 141 14.22 92.84 -38.69
N LEU A 142 15.20 92.86 -37.78
CA LEU A 142 15.29 91.91 -36.67
C LEU A 142 14.08 92.00 -35.72
N GLY A 143 13.52 93.20 -35.51
CA GLY A 143 12.30 93.40 -34.73
C GLY A 143 11.08 92.70 -35.34
N VAL A 144 10.90 92.79 -36.66
CA VAL A 144 9.80 92.12 -37.38
C VAL A 144 9.97 90.59 -37.32
N ILE A 145 11.19 90.07 -37.52
CA ILE A 145 11.47 88.64 -37.43
C ILE A 145 11.17 88.12 -36.00
N LEU A 146 11.57 88.87 -34.98
CA LEU A 146 11.37 88.49 -33.57
C LEU A 146 9.87 88.49 -33.20
N TYR A 147 9.07 89.44 -33.71
CA TYR A 147 7.62 89.43 -33.55
C TYR A 147 6.96 88.22 -34.24
N GLY A 148 7.41 87.87 -35.46
CA GLY A 148 6.95 86.66 -36.15
C GLY A 148 7.25 85.37 -35.37
N ALA A 149 8.45 85.28 -34.78
CA ALA A 149 8.83 84.16 -33.92
C ALA A 149 8.00 84.10 -32.62
N GLN A 150 7.68 85.25 -32.00
CA GLN A 150 6.79 85.32 -30.84
C GLN A 150 5.38 84.82 -31.16
N GLN A 151 4.83 85.17 -32.33
CA GLN A 151 3.51 84.72 -32.76
C GLN A 151 3.47 83.20 -33.02
N GLN A 152 4.53 82.64 -33.64
CA GLN A 152 4.67 81.19 -33.81
C GLN A 152 4.78 80.45 -32.47
N LEU A 153 5.54 81.00 -31.52
CA LEU A 153 5.71 80.44 -30.17
C LEU A 153 4.37 80.42 -29.40
N ALA A 154 3.57 81.48 -29.52
CA ALA A 154 2.23 81.53 -28.93
C ALA A 154 1.29 80.45 -29.53
N HIS A 155 1.35 80.22 -30.86
CA HIS A 155 0.59 79.15 -31.50
C HIS A 155 0.99 77.76 -30.97
N LEU A 156 2.29 77.48 -30.91
CA LEU A 156 2.81 76.21 -30.40
C LEU A 156 2.46 75.95 -28.93
N ARG A 157 2.41 76.99 -28.08
CA ARG A 157 1.93 76.87 -26.69
C ARG A 157 0.46 76.47 -26.62
N MET A 158 -0.39 77.13 -27.40
CA MET A 158 -1.83 76.79 -27.48
C MET A 158 -2.06 75.37 -28.02
N GLU A 159 -1.26 74.90 -28.99
CA GLU A 159 -1.33 73.52 -29.48
C GLU A 159 -0.87 72.51 -28.43
N LEU A 160 0.17 72.85 -27.65
CA LEU A 160 0.66 72.01 -26.56
C LEU A 160 -0.39 71.89 -25.45
N GLU A 161 -1.03 72.98 -25.03
CA GLU A 161 -2.15 72.98 -24.07
C GLU A 161 -3.30 72.09 -24.55
N LYS A 162 -3.76 72.28 -25.80
CA LYS A 162 -4.79 71.41 -26.42
C LYS A 162 -4.37 69.93 -26.46
N SER A 163 -3.08 69.62 -26.62
CA SER A 163 -2.56 68.25 -26.55
C SER A 163 -2.54 67.70 -25.13
N HIS A 164 -2.28 68.56 -24.13
CA HIS A 164 -2.29 68.22 -22.71
C HIS A 164 -3.72 67.91 -22.24
N ASP A 165 -4.69 68.72 -22.62
CA ASP A 165 -6.11 68.51 -22.31
C ASP A 165 -6.61 67.18 -22.87
N ARG A 166 -6.33 66.89 -24.15
CA ARG A 166 -6.66 65.59 -24.77
C ARG A 166 -6.01 64.41 -24.04
N ARG A 167 -4.77 64.57 -23.58
CA ARG A 167 -4.06 63.55 -22.79
C ARG A 167 -4.68 63.37 -21.40
N SER A 168 -5.11 64.46 -20.74
CA SER A 168 -5.76 64.39 -19.43
C SER A 168 -7.12 63.71 -19.50
N GLN A 169 -7.92 64.02 -20.53
CA GLN A 169 -9.20 63.37 -20.83
C GLN A 169 -9.01 61.87 -21.12
N THR A 170 -8.05 61.52 -21.98
CA THR A 170 -7.72 60.11 -22.28
C THR A 170 -7.26 59.36 -21.03
N ALA A 171 -6.47 60.00 -20.16
CA ALA A 171 -6.05 59.40 -18.90
C ALA A 171 -7.19 59.24 -17.88
N ALA A 172 -8.18 60.13 -17.87
CA ALA A 172 -9.37 60.00 -17.04
C ALA A 172 -10.24 58.80 -17.49
N VAL A 173 -10.54 58.70 -18.79
CA VAL A 173 -11.28 57.56 -19.37
C VAL A 173 -10.54 56.25 -19.13
N ARG A 174 -9.20 56.23 -19.25
CA ARG A 174 -8.41 55.03 -18.96
C ARG A 174 -8.55 54.58 -17.50
N ARG A 175 -8.51 55.50 -16.53
CA ARG A 175 -8.71 55.15 -15.10
C ARG A 175 -10.09 54.57 -14.84
N GLN A 176 -11.14 55.16 -15.43
CA GLN A 176 -12.51 54.63 -15.30
C GLN A 176 -12.62 53.19 -15.83
N LEU A 177 -12.03 52.91 -17.00
CA LEU A 177 -11.98 51.56 -17.55
C LEU A 177 -11.10 50.60 -16.73
N GLU A 178 -10.01 51.08 -16.12
CA GLU A 178 -9.17 50.32 -15.19
C GLU A 178 -9.96 49.95 -13.91
N GLU A 179 -10.72 50.89 -13.33
CA GLU A 179 -11.60 50.69 -12.17
C GLU A 179 -12.77 49.73 -12.46
N GLU A 180 -13.45 49.88 -13.60
CA GLU A 180 -14.51 48.95 -14.06
C GLU A 180 -13.96 47.53 -14.26
N LEU A 181 -12.77 47.41 -14.86
CA LEU A 181 -12.12 46.13 -15.11
C LEU A 181 -11.67 45.47 -13.79
N GLU A 182 -11.22 46.23 -12.80
CA GLU A 182 -10.94 45.74 -11.46
C GLU A 182 -12.22 45.28 -10.73
N ALA A 183 -13.32 46.04 -10.83
CA ALA A 183 -14.61 45.62 -10.32
C ALA A 183 -15.09 44.30 -10.95
N LEU A 184 -14.97 44.15 -12.27
CA LEU A 184 -15.27 42.91 -13.00
C LEU A 184 -14.34 41.74 -12.62
N ARG A 185 -13.06 42.00 -12.36
CA ARG A 185 -12.13 40.98 -11.83
C ARG A 185 -12.52 40.54 -10.42
N LEU A 186 -12.98 41.46 -9.57
CA LEU A 186 -13.43 41.15 -8.21
C LEU A 186 -14.74 40.35 -8.21
N THR A 187 -15.71 40.70 -9.06
CA THR A 187 -16.95 39.90 -9.21
C THR A 187 -16.66 38.52 -9.81
N TYR A 188 -15.80 38.43 -10.83
CA TYR A 188 -15.37 37.14 -11.39
C TYR A 188 -14.66 36.26 -10.36
N LYS A 189 -13.75 36.81 -9.54
CA LYS A 189 -13.09 36.07 -8.43
C LYS A 189 -14.12 35.55 -7.42
N LYS A 190 -15.09 36.38 -7.00
CA LYS A 190 -16.18 35.97 -6.10
C LYS A 190 -17.04 34.86 -6.73
N MET A 191 -17.36 34.95 -8.01
CA MET A 191 -18.10 33.91 -8.72
C MET A 191 -17.32 32.60 -8.80
N CYS A 192 -16.00 32.64 -9.07
CA CYS A 192 -15.15 31.46 -9.05
C CYS A 192 -15.14 30.79 -7.67
N GLN A 193 -14.91 31.57 -6.61
CA GLN A 193 -14.96 31.10 -5.22
C GLN A 193 -16.31 30.44 -4.90
N ASN A 194 -17.43 31.09 -5.23
CA ASN A 194 -18.76 30.51 -5.06
C ASN A 194 -18.91 29.19 -5.84
N THR A 195 -18.46 29.12 -7.10
CA THR A 195 -18.55 27.85 -7.88
C THR A 195 -17.66 26.75 -7.32
N ASP A 196 -16.50 27.08 -6.74
CA ASP A 196 -15.62 26.10 -6.12
C ASP A 196 -16.16 25.63 -4.76
N ASP A 197 -16.85 26.49 -4.00
CA ASP A 197 -17.54 26.11 -2.78
C ASP A 197 -18.79 25.27 -3.05
N GLU A 198 -19.56 25.55 -4.12
CA GLU A 198 -20.62 24.65 -4.57
C GLU A 198 -20.07 23.31 -5.09
N ARG A 199 -18.94 23.29 -5.80
CA ARG A 199 -18.24 22.04 -6.17
C ARG A 199 -17.83 21.22 -4.93
N LYS A 200 -17.29 21.87 -3.89
CA LYS A 200 -16.98 21.20 -2.62
C LYS A 200 -18.24 20.60 -1.99
N LYS A 201 -19.33 21.35 -1.91
CA LYS A 201 -20.63 20.85 -1.39
C LYS A 201 -21.14 19.65 -2.20
N VAL A 202 -21.08 19.71 -3.54
CA VAL A 202 -21.45 18.58 -4.42
C VAL A 202 -20.56 17.36 -4.15
N SER A 203 -19.24 17.53 -4.03
CA SER A 203 -18.34 16.41 -3.71
C SER A 203 -18.63 15.81 -2.32
N ALA A 204 -18.94 16.64 -1.32
CA ALA A 204 -19.34 16.17 0.00
C ALA A 204 -20.67 15.39 -0.06
N MET A 205 -21.67 15.88 -0.80
CA MET A 205 -22.92 15.15 -1.03
C MET A 205 -22.71 13.84 -1.81
N GLN A 206 -21.81 13.81 -2.79
CA GLN A 206 -21.43 12.58 -3.51
C GLN A 206 -20.84 11.55 -2.55
N THR A 207 -19.86 11.93 -1.71
CA THR A 207 -19.30 11.00 -0.70
C THR A 207 -20.35 10.54 0.32
N GLN A 208 -21.32 11.40 0.69
CA GLN A 208 -22.43 11.00 1.55
C GLN A 208 -23.37 9.99 0.86
N VAL A 209 -23.67 10.18 -0.44
CA VAL A 209 -24.46 9.24 -1.23
C VAL A 209 -23.72 7.92 -1.43
N GLU A 210 -22.41 7.94 -1.66
CA GLU A 210 -21.56 6.74 -1.76
C GLU A 210 -21.52 5.99 -0.42
N ASN A 211 -21.35 6.70 0.70
CA ASN A 211 -21.41 6.10 2.05
C ASN A 211 -22.79 5.49 2.34
N LEU A 212 -23.89 6.18 1.99
CA LEU A 212 -25.24 5.65 2.14
C LEU A 212 -25.49 4.44 1.22
N ALA A 213 -24.96 4.44 0.00
CA ALA A 213 -25.03 3.30 -0.92
C ALA A 213 -24.24 2.09 -0.39
N LEU A 214 -23.06 2.32 0.22
CA LEU A 214 -22.30 1.29 0.92
C LEU A 214 -23.06 0.75 2.14
N HIS A 215 -23.68 1.61 2.96
CA HIS A 215 -24.54 1.17 4.06
C HIS A 215 -25.74 0.35 3.57
N LEU A 216 -26.40 0.76 2.48
CA LEU A 216 -27.48 -0.01 1.87
C LEU A 216 -27.00 -1.36 1.32
N PHE A 217 -25.82 -1.42 0.69
CA PHE A 217 -25.21 -2.66 0.22
C PHE A 217 -24.91 -3.62 1.38
N TYR A 218 -24.30 -3.12 2.47
CA TYR A 218 -24.07 -3.93 3.67
C TYR A 218 -25.38 -4.41 4.29
N MET A 219 -26.41 -3.55 4.41
CA MET A 219 -27.72 -3.98 4.91
C MET A 219 -28.39 -5.01 4.00
N GLN A 220 -28.29 -4.88 2.67
CA GLN A 220 -28.84 -5.86 1.73
C GLN A 220 -28.14 -7.22 1.82
N ASN A 221 -26.82 -7.24 1.99
CA ASN A 221 -26.08 -8.48 2.18
C ASN A 221 -26.44 -9.14 3.52
N MET A 222 -26.48 -8.36 4.61
CA MET A 222 -26.94 -8.87 5.91
C MET A 222 -28.38 -9.39 5.86
N ASP A 223 -29.28 -8.75 5.12
CA ASP A 223 -30.66 -9.20 4.97
C ASP A 223 -30.77 -10.48 4.10
N GLN A 224 -29.90 -10.65 3.10
CA GLN A 224 -29.75 -11.90 2.34
C GLN A 224 -29.19 -13.03 3.22
N ASP A 225 -28.14 -12.77 3.99
CA ASP A 225 -27.54 -13.72 4.92
C ASP A 225 -28.54 -14.12 6.02
N MET A 226 -29.30 -13.17 6.58
CA MET A 226 -30.39 -13.45 7.51
C MET A 226 -31.49 -14.30 6.88
N ARG A 227 -31.91 -14.01 5.64
CA ARG A 227 -32.88 -14.85 4.91
C ARG A 227 -32.33 -16.26 4.68
N HIS A 228 -31.05 -16.40 4.32
CA HIS A 228 -30.40 -17.70 4.15
C HIS A 228 -30.32 -18.47 5.47
N ASN A 229 -29.90 -17.82 6.55
CA ASN A 229 -29.87 -18.41 7.90
C ASN A 229 -31.27 -18.80 8.40
N ILE A 230 -32.31 -18.01 8.10
CA ILE A 230 -33.71 -18.36 8.40
C ILE A 230 -34.17 -19.57 7.56
N LEU A 231 -33.74 -19.70 6.30
CA LEU A 231 -34.03 -20.86 5.47
C LEU A 231 -33.30 -22.12 5.96
N LEU A 232 -32.01 -22.02 6.29
CA LEU A 232 -31.24 -23.10 6.91
C LEU A 232 -31.85 -23.51 8.26
N MET A 233 -32.24 -22.53 9.09
CA MET A 233 -32.91 -22.82 10.36
C MET A 233 -34.24 -23.53 10.13
N LYS A 234 -35.09 -23.07 9.21
CA LYS A 234 -36.34 -23.76 8.81
C LYS A 234 -36.12 -25.15 8.22
N GLN A 235 -35.00 -25.41 7.55
CA GLN A 235 -34.62 -26.74 7.07
C GLN A 235 -34.15 -27.62 8.25
N SER A 236 -33.36 -27.06 9.17
CA SER A 236 -32.89 -27.76 10.37
C SER A 236 -34.04 -28.13 11.31
N THR A 237 -35.03 -27.25 11.50
CA THR A 237 -36.21 -27.56 12.32
C THR A 237 -37.06 -28.64 11.66
N LYS A 238 -37.30 -28.57 10.35
CA LYS A 238 -37.99 -29.64 9.60
C LYS A 238 -37.25 -30.98 9.66
N LYS A 239 -35.91 -30.97 9.62
CA LYS A 239 -35.08 -32.18 9.77
C LYS A 239 -35.18 -32.74 11.19
N ALA A 240 -35.09 -31.90 12.21
CA ALA A 240 -35.26 -32.27 13.61
C ALA A 240 -36.70 -32.76 13.92
N GLU A 241 -37.73 -32.17 13.31
CA GLU A 241 -39.11 -32.64 13.36
C GLU A 241 -39.26 -34.03 12.73
N ALA A 242 -38.67 -34.25 11.55
CA ALA A 242 -38.67 -35.55 10.89
C ALA A 242 -37.91 -36.63 11.70
N GLU A 243 -36.73 -36.29 12.23
CA GLU A 243 -35.95 -37.15 13.13
C GLU A 243 -36.71 -37.45 14.42
N LYS A 244 -37.41 -36.48 15.00
CA LYS A 244 -38.29 -36.66 16.16
C LYS A 244 -39.46 -37.60 15.83
N VAL A 245 -40.13 -37.42 14.71
CA VAL A 245 -41.22 -38.33 14.27
C VAL A 245 -40.69 -39.75 14.04
N GLN A 246 -39.51 -39.90 13.46
CA GLN A 246 -38.89 -41.21 13.27
C GLN A 246 -38.48 -41.84 14.62
N ALA A 247 -37.95 -41.07 15.56
CA ALA A 247 -37.66 -41.52 16.93
C ALA A 247 -38.95 -41.88 17.70
N GLU A 248 -40.04 -41.16 17.52
CA GLU A 248 -41.36 -41.53 18.07
C GLU A 248 -41.87 -42.86 17.49
N VAL A 249 -41.66 -43.11 16.19
CA VAL A 249 -42.03 -44.38 15.55
C VAL A 249 -41.17 -45.54 16.06
N GLU A 250 -39.84 -45.38 16.18
CA GLU A 250 -38.98 -46.40 16.76
C GLU A 250 -39.28 -46.64 18.24
N LYS A 251 -39.58 -45.58 19.01
CA LYS A 251 -40.03 -45.71 20.40
C LYS A 251 -41.33 -46.51 20.47
N ARG A 252 -42.34 -46.23 19.65
CA ARG A 252 -43.59 -47.02 19.61
C ARG A 252 -43.34 -48.50 19.28
N LYS A 253 -42.37 -48.81 18.40
CA LYS A 253 -41.96 -50.20 18.13
C LYS A 253 -41.27 -50.85 19.34
N GLN A 254 -40.42 -50.11 20.06
CA GLN A 254 -39.81 -50.57 21.30
C GLN A 254 -40.86 -50.78 22.40
N ASP A 255 -41.80 -49.86 22.59
CA ASP A 255 -42.91 -49.98 23.54
C ASP A 255 -43.73 -51.26 23.25
N LEU A 256 -44.09 -51.51 21.99
CA LEU A 256 -44.78 -52.75 21.56
C LEU A 256 -43.94 -54.03 21.75
N LEU A 257 -42.61 -53.94 21.61
CA LEU A 257 -41.71 -55.06 21.88
C LEU A 257 -41.60 -55.35 23.39
N VAL A 258 -41.50 -54.30 24.21
CA VAL A 258 -41.53 -54.40 25.68
C VAL A 258 -42.86 -55.01 26.12
N ASP A 259 -43.99 -54.58 25.54
CA ASP A 259 -45.31 -55.13 25.82
C ASP A 259 -45.39 -56.64 25.53
N ARG A 260 -44.84 -57.09 24.39
CA ARG A 260 -44.73 -58.52 24.04
C ARG A 260 -43.80 -59.29 24.97
N LEU A 261 -42.63 -58.74 25.30
CA LEU A 261 -41.68 -59.38 26.22
C LEU A 261 -42.27 -59.48 27.63
N THR A 262 -42.98 -58.46 28.09
CA THR A 262 -43.62 -58.42 29.41
C THR A 262 -44.75 -59.45 29.50
N ARG A 263 -45.60 -59.57 28.47
CA ARG A 263 -46.60 -60.66 28.38
C ARG A 263 -45.93 -62.04 28.42
N LYS A 264 -44.86 -62.25 27.67
CA LYS A 264 -44.12 -63.51 27.66
C LYS A 264 -43.43 -63.82 29.00
N VAL A 265 -43.01 -62.80 29.75
CA VAL A 265 -42.51 -62.96 31.12
C VAL A 265 -43.65 -63.40 32.06
N TYR A 266 -44.84 -62.81 31.96
CA TYR A 266 -46.00 -63.28 32.74
C TYR A 266 -46.41 -64.71 32.38
N GLU A 267 -46.50 -65.06 31.09
CA GLU A 267 -46.77 -66.44 30.62
C GLU A 267 -45.75 -67.44 31.19
N LEU A 268 -44.46 -67.07 31.23
CA LEU A 268 -43.41 -67.92 31.81
C LEU A 268 -43.48 -67.99 33.34
N GLN A 269 -43.87 -66.91 34.02
CA GLN A 269 -44.09 -66.90 35.47
C GLN A 269 -45.29 -67.78 35.87
N GLU A 270 -46.38 -67.75 35.10
CA GLU A 270 -47.52 -68.65 35.30
C GLU A 270 -47.13 -70.12 35.07
N GLN A 271 -46.31 -70.41 34.05
CA GLN A 271 -45.77 -71.76 33.82
C GLN A 271 -44.85 -72.22 34.96
N ILE A 272 -43.97 -71.35 35.46
CA ILE A 272 -43.10 -71.65 36.61
C ILE A 272 -43.95 -71.96 37.85
N ALA A 273 -44.94 -71.12 38.17
CA ALA A 273 -45.83 -71.35 39.31
C ALA A 273 -46.62 -72.67 39.19
N LEU A 274 -47.05 -73.05 37.98
CA LEU A 274 -47.68 -74.35 37.71
C LEU A 274 -46.71 -75.52 37.94
N PHE A 275 -45.46 -75.41 37.45
CA PHE A 275 -44.45 -76.45 37.66
C PHE A 275 -43.99 -76.55 39.12
N GLU A 276 -43.90 -75.44 39.86
CA GLU A 276 -43.62 -75.42 41.29
C GLU A 276 -44.75 -76.12 42.08
N ALA A 277 -46.02 -75.84 41.76
CA ALA A 277 -47.15 -76.52 42.37
C ALA A 277 -47.16 -78.03 42.07
N GLN A 278 -46.84 -78.44 40.83
CA GLN A 278 -46.69 -79.85 40.46
C GLN A 278 -45.53 -80.52 41.20
N PHE A 279 -44.39 -79.83 41.35
CA PHE A 279 -43.23 -80.34 42.09
C PHE A 279 -43.54 -80.54 43.58
N VAL A 280 -44.26 -79.60 44.21
CA VAL A 280 -44.69 -79.74 45.61
C VAL A 280 -45.62 -80.94 45.77
N ALA A 281 -46.62 -81.10 44.90
CA ALA A 281 -47.50 -82.27 44.93
C ALA A 281 -46.74 -83.60 44.75
N GLN A 282 -45.81 -83.69 43.79
CA GLN A 282 -44.96 -84.87 43.61
C GLN A 282 -44.01 -85.11 44.80
N ALA A 283 -43.52 -84.05 45.46
CA ALA A 283 -42.72 -84.18 46.67
C ALA A 283 -43.52 -84.76 47.84
N GLU A 284 -44.80 -84.42 47.96
CA GLU A 284 -45.73 -84.99 48.93
C GLU A 284 -46.08 -86.45 48.60
N ASP A 285 -46.42 -86.78 47.35
CA ASP A 285 -46.69 -88.16 46.91
C ASP A 285 -45.46 -89.08 47.10
N THR A 286 -44.27 -88.60 46.75
CA THR A 286 -43.03 -89.37 46.98
C THR A 286 -42.67 -89.48 48.47
N LYS A 287 -43.18 -88.61 49.34
CA LYS A 287 -43.02 -88.70 50.79
C LYS A 287 -43.99 -89.73 51.39
N VAL A 288 -45.25 -89.73 50.96
CA VAL A 288 -46.27 -90.72 51.38
C VAL A 288 -45.86 -92.13 50.95
N THR A 289 -45.42 -92.32 49.70
CA THR A 289 -44.91 -93.62 49.22
C THR A 289 -43.65 -94.07 49.97
N ARG A 290 -42.73 -93.15 50.32
CA ARG A 290 -41.58 -93.46 51.19
C ARG A 290 -42.00 -93.89 52.60
N GLN A 291 -43.05 -93.31 53.16
CA GLN A 291 -43.61 -93.74 54.46
C GLN A 291 -44.15 -95.17 54.38
N ALA A 292 -44.97 -95.47 53.37
CA ALA A 292 -45.49 -96.83 53.15
C ALA A 292 -44.39 -97.88 52.92
N VAL A 293 -43.31 -97.54 52.19
CA VAL A 293 -42.16 -98.43 52.02
C VAL A 293 -41.41 -98.67 53.33
N ASN A 294 -41.26 -97.65 54.17
CA ASN A 294 -40.65 -97.81 55.50
C ASN A 294 -41.50 -98.68 56.42
N GLU A 295 -42.83 -98.52 56.41
CA GLU A 295 -43.78 -99.37 57.15
C GLU A 295 -43.66 -100.84 56.71
N ALA A 296 -43.71 -101.11 55.40
CA ALA A 296 -43.49 -102.45 54.85
C ALA A 296 -42.11 -103.04 55.21
N CYS A 297 -41.05 -102.22 55.26
CA CYS A 297 -39.73 -102.65 55.72
C CYS A 297 -39.73 -103.06 57.20
N MET A 298 -40.48 -102.36 58.05
CA MET A 298 -40.64 -102.71 59.47
C MET A 298 -41.41 -104.02 59.65
N GLU A 299 -42.47 -104.25 58.85
CA GLU A 299 -43.20 -105.53 58.83
C GLU A 299 -42.28 -106.70 58.41
N VAL A 300 -41.48 -106.52 57.35
CA VAL A 300 -40.51 -107.53 56.89
C VAL A 300 -39.44 -107.81 57.96
N GLN A 301 -39.03 -106.81 58.74
CA GLN A 301 -38.14 -107.01 59.89
C GLN A 301 -38.82 -107.81 61.01
N ALA A 302 -40.09 -107.56 61.30
CA ALA A 302 -40.86 -108.33 62.28
C ALA A 302 -40.98 -109.81 61.87
N ILE A 303 -41.37 -110.09 60.62
CA ILE A 303 -41.44 -111.45 60.06
C ILE A 303 -40.09 -112.18 60.16
N ASN A 304 -38.97 -111.48 59.90
CA ASN A 304 -37.64 -112.06 60.03
C ASN A 304 -37.26 -112.39 61.49
N MET A 305 -37.73 -111.60 62.47
CA MET A 305 -37.55 -111.91 63.89
C MET A 305 -38.37 -113.16 64.31
N GLU A 306 -39.60 -113.30 63.81
CA GLU A 306 -40.43 -114.50 64.04
C GLU A 306 -39.80 -115.74 63.43
N LYS A 307 -39.31 -115.65 62.18
CA LYS A 307 -38.57 -116.74 61.53
C LYS A 307 -37.35 -117.18 62.34
N LYS A 308 -36.59 -116.24 62.93
CA LYS A 308 -35.47 -116.57 63.83
C LYS A 308 -35.93 -117.28 65.12
N ARG A 309 -37.04 -116.86 65.72
CA ARG A 309 -37.63 -117.54 66.90
C ARG A 309 -38.03 -118.99 66.58
N LEU A 310 -38.76 -119.20 65.48
CA LEU A 310 -39.14 -120.53 64.97
C LEU A 310 -37.92 -121.42 64.72
N MET A 311 -36.88 -120.88 64.09
CA MET A 311 -35.64 -121.58 63.80
C MET A 311 -34.89 -122.02 65.08
N ASN A 312 -34.88 -121.18 66.11
CA ASN A 312 -34.32 -121.52 67.42
C ASN A 312 -35.12 -122.63 68.12
N HIS A 313 -36.45 -122.60 68.06
CA HIS A 313 -37.29 -123.68 68.60
C HIS A 313 -37.00 -125.02 67.89
N TRP A 314 -36.89 -125.04 66.56
CA TRP A 314 -36.54 -126.25 65.82
C TRP A 314 -35.17 -126.80 66.20
N ASN A 315 -34.15 -125.95 66.33
CA ASN A 315 -32.82 -126.35 66.79
C ASN A 315 -32.84 -126.99 68.19
N SER A 316 -33.64 -126.45 69.12
CA SER A 316 -33.80 -127.05 70.46
C SER A 316 -34.46 -128.43 70.43
N SER A 317 -35.45 -128.63 69.55
CA SER A 317 -36.10 -129.94 69.33
C SER A 317 -35.14 -130.98 68.73
N LEU A 318 -34.26 -130.55 67.82
CA LEU A 318 -33.25 -131.42 67.20
C LEU A 318 -32.16 -131.84 68.22
N ALA A 319 -31.73 -130.92 69.09
CA ALA A 319 -30.78 -131.25 70.17
C ALA A 319 -31.37 -132.28 71.15
N GLY A 320 -32.65 -132.14 71.52
CA GLY A 320 -33.38 -133.12 72.32
C GLY A 320 -33.66 -134.46 71.60
N MET A 321 -33.38 -134.57 70.30
CA MET A 321 -33.38 -135.85 69.58
C MET A 321 -32.03 -136.56 69.70
N LYS A 322 -30.93 -135.83 69.48
CA LYS A 322 -29.57 -136.39 69.61
C LYS A 322 -29.30 -136.99 70.99
N GLN A 323 -29.74 -136.34 72.07
CA GLN A 323 -29.61 -136.88 73.43
C GLN A 323 -30.36 -138.20 73.64
N ARG A 324 -31.46 -138.46 72.90
CA ARG A 324 -32.18 -139.75 72.95
C ARG A 324 -31.45 -140.83 72.16
N ASP A 325 -30.84 -140.46 71.03
CA ASP A 325 -30.04 -141.38 70.22
C ASP A 325 -28.74 -141.79 70.94
N GLU A 326 -28.09 -140.86 71.64
CA GLU A 326 -26.93 -141.13 72.52
C GLU A 326 -27.29 -142.10 73.66
N ALA A 327 -28.46 -141.91 74.30
CA ALA A 327 -28.95 -142.84 75.32
C ALA A 327 -29.24 -144.24 74.75
N TYR A 328 -29.76 -144.35 73.53
CA TYR A 328 -29.97 -145.62 72.86
C TYR A 328 -28.65 -146.36 72.59
N ILE A 329 -27.65 -145.66 72.05
CA ILE A 329 -26.29 -146.22 71.82
C ILE A 329 -25.69 -146.72 73.13
N ALA A 330 -25.79 -145.96 74.22
CA ALA A 330 -25.30 -146.37 75.54
C ALA A 330 -25.95 -147.69 76.03
N THR A 331 -27.27 -147.89 75.81
CA THR A 331 -27.93 -149.16 76.15
C THR A 331 -27.49 -150.34 75.27
N GLN A 332 -27.23 -150.09 73.99
CA GLN A 332 -26.76 -151.12 73.06
C GLN A 332 -25.31 -151.53 73.34
N GLU A 333 -24.47 -150.58 73.77
CA GLU A 333 -23.13 -150.87 74.27
C GLU A 333 -23.16 -151.72 75.54
N LEU A 334 -24.03 -151.45 76.51
CA LEU A 334 -24.16 -152.28 77.73
C LEU A 334 -24.49 -153.74 77.39
N LEU A 335 -25.36 -153.96 76.39
CA LEU A 335 -25.69 -155.30 75.88
C LEU A 335 -24.50 -156.00 75.20
N SER A 336 -23.61 -155.24 74.56
CA SER A 336 -22.35 -155.77 74.03
C SER A 336 -21.31 -156.03 75.13
N LYS A 337 -21.26 -155.19 76.16
CA LYS A 337 -20.38 -155.30 77.34
C LYS A 337 -20.70 -156.58 78.12
N TYR A 338 -21.96 -156.88 78.45
CA TYR A 338 -22.32 -158.17 79.07
C TYR A 338 -21.92 -159.42 78.25
N ARG A 339 -21.89 -159.33 76.91
CA ARG A 339 -21.40 -160.42 76.04
C ARG A 339 -19.87 -160.49 75.96
N HIS A 340 -19.18 -159.39 76.25
CA HIS A 340 -17.73 -159.35 76.43
C HIS A 340 -17.34 -159.78 77.85
N ASP A 341 -18.12 -159.43 78.87
CA ASP A 341 -17.88 -159.76 80.28
C ASP A 341 -17.99 -161.26 80.56
N LEU A 342 -18.86 -161.97 79.83
CA LEU A 342 -18.84 -163.44 79.80
C LEU A 342 -17.54 -164.04 79.25
N LYS A 343 -16.78 -163.30 78.43
CA LYS A 343 -15.48 -163.71 77.86
C LYS A 343 -14.27 -163.08 78.55
N SER A 344 -14.45 -161.96 79.26
CA SER A 344 -13.42 -161.34 80.07
C SER A 344 -13.42 -161.87 81.50
N LEU A 345 -14.53 -162.39 82.05
CA LEU A 345 -14.48 -163.24 83.24
C LEU A 345 -13.63 -164.51 83.00
N GLU A 346 -13.57 -165.01 81.76
CA GLU A 346 -12.65 -166.09 81.36
C GLU A 346 -11.16 -165.64 81.29
N MET A 347 -10.86 -164.33 81.30
CA MET A 347 -9.51 -163.76 81.08
C MET A 347 -8.97 -162.86 82.22
N ASP A 348 -9.78 -162.05 82.89
CA ASP A 348 -9.38 -161.12 83.95
C ASP A 348 -9.22 -161.80 85.32
N ILE A 349 -9.65 -163.06 85.44
CA ILE A 349 -9.12 -164.04 86.42
C ILE A 349 -7.57 -164.10 86.35
N HIS A 350 -6.97 -163.71 85.21
CA HIS A 350 -5.53 -163.78 84.95
C HIS A 350 -4.76 -162.45 85.09
N GLY A 351 -5.42 -161.28 85.16
CA GLY A 351 -4.81 -159.98 84.79
C GLY A 351 -4.50 -158.96 85.92
N CYS A 352 -5.51 -158.22 86.39
CA CYS A 352 -5.40 -156.85 86.93
C CYS A 352 -4.70 -156.61 88.29
N ARG A 353 -3.86 -157.54 88.78
CA ARG A 353 -3.16 -157.46 90.09
C ARG A 353 -1.98 -156.45 90.18
N LYS A 354 -2.01 -155.26 89.51
CA LYS A 354 -0.78 -154.42 89.31
C LYS A 354 -0.85 -152.88 89.50
N SER A 355 -1.30 -152.10 88.50
CA SER A 355 -0.47 -150.99 87.97
C SER A 355 -0.61 -149.56 88.56
N ILE A 356 -1.60 -149.27 89.40
CA ILE A 356 -2.30 -147.96 89.52
C ILE A 356 -1.53 -146.63 89.83
N ARG A 357 -0.23 -146.59 90.18
CA ARG A 357 0.34 -145.45 90.93
C ARG A 357 1.38 -144.60 90.16
N LYS A 358 1.01 -143.53 89.41
CA LYS A 358 2.00 -142.70 88.64
C LYS A 358 1.75 -141.24 88.18
N GLU A 359 0.63 -140.55 88.44
CA GLU A 359 0.36 -139.16 87.95
C GLU A 359 0.04 -138.16 89.09
N GLU A 360 0.34 -136.84 88.95
CA GLU A 360 -0.36 -135.69 89.63
C GLU A 360 0.25 -134.25 89.55
N GLU A 361 1.48 -134.02 89.06
CA GLU A 361 2.37 -133.00 89.70
C GLU A 361 2.29 -131.44 89.44
N LYS A 362 1.88 -130.85 88.29
CA LYS A 362 2.43 -129.50 87.85
C LYS A 362 1.47 -128.48 87.18
N ASN A 363 1.61 -127.15 87.42
CA ASN A 363 0.88 -126.10 86.62
C ASN A 363 1.32 -124.58 86.60
N GLU A 364 1.98 -123.96 87.59
CA GLU A 364 1.61 -122.54 87.96
C GLU A 364 2.28 -121.26 87.35
N LEU A 365 3.40 -121.26 86.60
CA LEU A 365 4.21 -120.01 86.41
C LEU A 365 4.00 -119.21 85.09
N LEU A 366 3.27 -118.08 85.11
CA LEU A 366 3.13 -117.10 84.00
C LEU A 366 2.81 -115.64 84.47
N VAL A 367 2.81 -114.68 83.52
CA VAL A 367 1.99 -113.42 83.42
C VAL A 367 2.67 -112.02 83.50
N THR A 368 3.59 -111.69 84.41
CA THR A 368 3.84 -110.27 84.81
C THR A 368 4.65 -109.32 83.88
N ILE A 369 4.94 -109.71 82.63
CA ILE A 369 5.90 -109.10 81.68
C ILE A 369 5.88 -107.55 81.48
N LEU A 370 5.23 -107.10 80.38
CA LEU A 370 5.91 -106.20 79.42
C LEU A 370 5.11 -104.96 78.91
N SER A 371 4.43 -104.22 79.78
CA SER A 371 3.67 -103.00 79.41
C SER A 371 4.52 -101.70 79.28
N ARG A 372 5.85 -101.77 79.36
CA ARG A 372 6.71 -100.61 79.71
C ARG A 372 7.25 -99.75 78.56
N SER A 373 7.36 -100.26 77.33
CA SER A 373 8.23 -99.67 76.28
C SER A 373 7.53 -98.76 75.23
N GLN A 374 6.25 -98.44 75.39
CA GLN A 374 5.45 -97.78 74.34
C GLN A 374 5.67 -96.25 74.24
N ASN A 375 6.20 -95.58 75.27
CA ASN A 375 6.11 -94.11 75.39
C ASN A 375 7.28 -93.30 74.79
N ASP A 376 8.47 -93.88 74.64
CA ASP A 376 9.68 -93.13 74.22
C ASP A 376 9.66 -92.70 72.73
N ALA A 377 8.75 -93.25 71.93
CA ALA A 377 8.74 -93.08 70.46
C ALA A 377 8.17 -91.75 69.94
N ASN A 378 7.57 -90.91 70.79
CA ASN A 378 6.74 -89.77 70.35
C ASN A 378 7.41 -88.38 70.41
N THR A 379 8.50 -88.20 71.17
CA THR A 379 9.15 -86.89 71.35
C THR A 379 10.14 -86.53 70.24
N THR A 380 10.84 -87.52 69.67
CA THR A 380 11.91 -87.32 68.68
C THR A 380 11.43 -86.77 67.33
N LYS A 381 10.15 -86.95 66.97
CA LYS A 381 9.61 -86.56 65.66
C LYS A 381 9.41 -85.04 65.44
N LYS A 382 9.37 -84.22 66.50
CA LYS A 382 8.99 -82.79 66.37
C LYS A 382 10.14 -81.82 66.07
N LEU A 383 11.37 -82.11 66.52
CA LEU A 383 12.52 -81.19 66.35
C LEU A 383 13.12 -81.20 64.94
N ILE A 384 12.97 -82.31 64.19
CA ILE A 384 13.56 -82.48 62.85
C ILE A 384 12.86 -81.59 61.81
N ALA A 385 11.55 -81.35 61.95
CA ALA A 385 10.76 -80.60 60.97
C ALA A 385 11.09 -79.10 60.89
N GLN A 386 11.62 -78.49 61.97
CA GLN A 386 11.92 -77.05 62.02
C GLN A 386 13.29 -76.67 61.42
N CYS A 387 14.21 -77.63 61.30
CA CYS A 387 15.54 -77.35 60.74
C CYS A 387 15.57 -77.39 59.20
N LEU A 388 14.72 -78.22 58.57
CA LEU A 388 14.70 -78.41 57.12
C LEU A 388 14.15 -77.18 56.38
N SER A 389 13.03 -76.61 56.83
CA SER A 389 12.37 -75.47 56.17
C SER A 389 13.22 -74.20 56.10
N ARG A 390 14.18 -74.02 57.04
CA ARG A 390 15.09 -72.87 57.06
C ARG A 390 16.25 -73.01 56.06
N GLN A 391 16.57 -74.23 55.64
CA GLN A 391 17.67 -74.51 54.71
C GLN A 391 17.24 -74.38 53.24
N GLU A 392 15.96 -74.58 52.93
CA GLU A 392 15.43 -74.49 51.56
C GLU A 392 15.19 -73.04 51.12
N ALA A 393 14.77 -72.15 52.02
CA ALA A 393 14.59 -70.72 51.72
C ALA A 393 15.89 -70.04 51.24
N LEU A 394 17.00 -70.24 51.95
CA LEU A 394 18.29 -69.61 51.61
C LEU A 394 18.90 -70.15 50.30
N LYS A 395 18.57 -71.39 49.89
CA LYS A 395 18.99 -71.93 48.59
C LYS A 395 18.29 -71.21 47.43
N VAL A 396 16.99 -70.91 47.57
CA VAL A 396 16.22 -70.21 46.53
C VAL A 396 16.76 -68.80 46.29
N GLU A 397 17.09 -68.05 47.35
CA GLU A 397 17.68 -66.70 47.23
C GLU A 397 19.05 -66.71 46.56
N SER A 398 19.91 -67.69 46.85
CA SER A 398 21.21 -67.82 46.15
C SER A 398 21.05 -68.13 44.64
N GLY A 399 19.98 -68.85 44.27
CA GLY A 399 19.64 -69.16 42.89
C GLY A 399 19.08 -67.98 42.10
N THR A 400 18.31 -67.08 42.74
CA THR A 400 17.79 -65.88 42.07
C THR A 400 18.91 -64.87 41.80
N TYR A 401 19.83 -64.63 42.76
CA TYR A 401 20.95 -63.72 42.54
C TYR A 401 21.89 -64.19 41.41
N THR A 402 22.23 -65.49 41.35
CA THR A 402 23.05 -66.02 40.26
C THR A 402 22.38 -65.93 38.89
N ARG A 403 21.05 -66.10 38.83
CA ARG A 403 20.27 -65.97 37.60
C ARG A 403 20.17 -64.51 37.12
N VAL A 404 19.89 -63.57 38.01
CA VAL A 404 19.86 -62.12 37.68
C VAL A 404 21.24 -61.63 37.23
N LEU A 405 22.31 -62.11 37.87
CA LEU A 405 23.68 -61.73 37.48
C LEU A 405 24.02 -62.26 36.07
N HIS A 406 23.65 -63.51 35.74
CA HIS A 406 23.82 -64.03 34.38
C HIS A 406 22.94 -63.32 33.34
N GLU A 407 21.70 -62.98 33.68
CA GLU A 407 20.79 -62.24 32.80
C GLU A 407 21.29 -60.80 32.54
N THR A 408 21.90 -60.14 33.54
CA THR A 408 22.54 -58.81 33.37
C THR A 408 23.85 -58.86 32.59
N GLU A 409 24.68 -59.90 32.75
CA GLU A 409 25.88 -60.11 31.91
C GLU A 409 25.50 -60.39 30.44
N GLN A 410 24.46 -61.19 30.19
CA GLN A 410 23.94 -61.37 28.83
C GLN A 410 23.37 -60.08 28.23
N ALA A 411 22.66 -59.26 29.03
CA ALA A 411 22.17 -57.96 28.58
C ALA A 411 23.32 -56.97 28.27
N LEU A 412 24.38 -56.97 29.09
CA LEU A 412 25.59 -56.17 28.87
C LEU A 412 26.31 -56.59 27.58
N ASN A 413 26.38 -57.88 27.29
CA ASN A 413 27.00 -58.38 26.06
C ASN A 413 26.14 -58.09 24.81
N ARG A 414 24.80 -58.18 24.91
CA ARG A 414 23.89 -57.75 23.84
C ARG A 414 24.05 -56.26 23.54
N THR A 415 24.00 -55.40 24.56
CA THR A 415 24.17 -53.93 24.37
C THR A 415 25.56 -53.55 23.84
N LYS A 416 26.63 -54.28 24.18
CA LYS A 416 27.96 -54.10 23.55
C LYS A 416 27.99 -54.55 22.09
N MET A 417 27.32 -55.65 21.73
CA MET A 417 27.18 -56.08 20.34
C MET A 417 26.34 -55.08 19.53
N ASP A 418 25.24 -54.59 20.10
CA ASP A 418 24.42 -53.54 19.50
C ASP A 418 25.20 -52.24 19.33
N GLN A 419 26.01 -51.83 20.32
CA GLN A 419 26.89 -50.66 20.20
C GLN A 419 27.92 -50.82 19.08
N ALA A 420 28.52 -52.00 18.94
CA ALA A 420 29.43 -52.31 17.83
C ALA A 420 28.70 -52.34 16.47
N ALA A 421 27.47 -52.86 16.41
CA ALA A 421 26.63 -52.83 15.22
C ALA A 421 26.26 -51.38 14.83
N ARG A 422 25.83 -50.54 15.79
CA ARG A 422 25.53 -49.11 15.57
C ARG A 422 26.76 -48.30 15.14
N LEU A 423 27.96 -48.64 15.65
CA LEU A 423 29.21 -48.01 15.18
C LEU A 423 29.54 -48.42 13.73
N ASN A 424 29.31 -49.68 13.35
CA ASN A 424 29.47 -50.12 11.96
C ASN A 424 28.41 -49.52 11.03
N GLU A 425 27.16 -49.37 11.49
CA GLU A 425 26.10 -48.64 10.77
C GLU A 425 26.44 -47.15 10.62
N LEU A 426 27.00 -46.50 11.65
CA LEU A 426 27.49 -45.12 11.55
C LEU A 426 28.64 -44.99 10.55
N LEU A 427 29.54 -45.98 10.48
CA LEU A 427 30.62 -46.00 9.48
C LEU A 427 30.10 -46.29 8.07
N SER A 428 29.07 -47.12 7.89
CA SER A 428 28.43 -47.29 6.57
C SER A 428 27.64 -46.05 6.16
N VAL A 429 26.86 -45.45 7.08
CA VAL A 429 26.13 -44.19 6.83
C VAL A 429 27.10 -43.05 6.52
N SER A 430 28.25 -42.96 7.18
CA SER A 430 29.28 -41.95 6.84
C SER A 430 29.81 -42.16 5.41
N LYS A 431 30.11 -43.40 5.01
CA LYS A 431 30.51 -43.73 3.63
C LYS A 431 29.40 -43.54 2.60
N ASP A 432 28.14 -43.71 2.98
CA ASP A 432 27.00 -43.48 2.09
C ASP A 432 26.64 -41.99 2.00
N ILE A 433 26.97 -41.18 3.02
CA ILE A 433 27.00 -39.72 2.95
C ILE A 433 28.11 -39.26 2.02
N GLU A 434 29.34 -39.80 2.12
CA GLU A 434 30.45 -39.47 1.21
C GLU A 434 30.10 -39.80 -0.26
N LYS A 435 29.59 -41.01 -0.54
CA LYS A 435 29.06 -41.34 -1.88
C LYS A 435 27.89 -40.44 -2.28
N GLY A 436 27.06 -40.02 -1.33
CA GLY A 436 25.96 -39.10 -1.53
C GLY A 436 26.43 -37.70 -1.91
N THR A 437 27.52 -37.21 -1.34
CA THR A 437 28.17 -35.95 -1.73
C THR A 437 28.84 -36.07 -3.08
N ASP A 438 29.55 -37.17 -3.37
CA ASP A 438 30.17 -37.40 -4.68
C ASP A 438 29.11 -37.49 -5.80
N ALA A 439 28.02 -38.23 -5.57
CA ALA A 439 26.90 -38.33 -6.50
C ALA A 439 26.14 -36.99 -6.65
N LYS A 440 26.09 -36.19 -5.59
CA LYS A 440 25.53 -34.83 -5.63
C LYS A 440 26.42 -33.90 -6.46
N GLU A 441 27.75 -33.91 -6.29
CA GLU A 441 28.66 -33.12 -7.12
C GLU A 441 28.62 -33.56 -8.59
N GLN A 442 28.50 -34.86 -8.87
CA GLN A 442 28.28 -35.36 -10.23
C GLN A 442 26.95 -34.86 -10.80
N MET A 443 25.85 -34.93 -10.04
CA MET A 443 24.55 -34.38 -10.42
C MET A 443 24.58 -32.85 -10.62
N GLU A 444 25.29 -32.09 -9.78
CA GLU A 444 25.42 -30.64 -9.93
C GLU A 444 26.23 -30.28 -11.17
N ASN A 445 27.29 -31.03 -11.48
CA ASN A 445 28.04 -30.90 -12.74
C ASN A 445 27.19 -31.30 -13.97
N GLU A 446 26.38 -32.36 -13.88
CA GLU A 446 25.41 -32.72 -14.92
C GLU A 446 24.32 -31.66 -15.08
N ILE A 447 23.82 -31.06 -13.99
CA ILE A 447 22.84 -29.97 -14.03
C ILE A 447 23.46 -28.72 -14.67
N MET A 448 24.71 -28.37 -14.35
CA MET A 448 25.43 -27.27 -14.99
C MET A 448 25.65 -27.53 -16.49
N ALA A 449 26.03 -28.75 -16.88
CA ALA A 449 26.12 -29.15 -18.27
C ALA A 449 24.74 -29.11 -18.97
N LYS A 450 23.66 -29.55 -18.31
CA LYS A 450 22.28 -29.49 -18.83
C LYS A 450 21.73 -28.08 -18.91
N LEU A 451 22.15 -27.16 -18.03
CA LEU A 451 21.81 -25.73 -18.12
C LEU A 451 22.54 -25.08 -19.30
N GLN A 452 23.81 -25.40 -19.52
CA GLN A 452 24.54 -25.00 -20.73
C GLN A 452 23.90 -25.59 -22.00
N GLU A 453 23.48 -26.86 -21.97
CA GLU A 453 22.80 -27.53 -23.08
C GLU A 453 21.37 -27.00 -23.32
N GLN A 454 20.65 -26.56 -22.27
CA GLN A 454 19.36 -25.86 -22.38
C GLN A 454 19.52 -24.44 -22.95
N MET A 455 20.58 -23.72 -22.56
CA MET A 455 20.92 -22.41 -23.11
C MET A 455 21.29 -22.49 -24.61
N MET A 456 21.86 -23.62 -25.05
CA MET A 456 22.20 -23.87 -26.46
C MET A 456 21.08 -24.55 -27.28
N SER A 457 20.13 -25.26 -26.65
CA SER A 457 19.08 -26.03 -27.36
C SER A 457 17.83 -25.23 -27.71
N SER A 458 18.00 -24.26 -28.63
CA SER A 458 16.95 -23.47 -29.29
C SER A 458 15.86 -24.26 -30.08
N LYS A 459 15.80 -25.59 -29.92
CA LYS A 459 14.70 -26.46 -30.35
C LYS A 459 13.61 -26.60 -29.29
N ALA A 460 13.93 -26.62 -27.99
CA ALA A 460 12.92 -26.81 -26.94
C ALA A 460 11.91 -25.65 -26.92
N THR A 461 12.38 -24.39 -26.97
CA THR A 461 11.54 -23.20 -27.12
C THR A 461 10.70 -23.21 -28.39
N LYS A 462 11.20 -23.76 -29.51
CA LYS A 462 10.41 -23.96 -30.73
C LYS A 462 9.31 -25.02 -30.53
N HIS A 463 9.62 -26.16 -29.93
CA HIS A 463 8.62 -27.19 -29.60
C HIS A 463 7.57 -26.69 -28.61
N PHE A 464 7.94 -25.95 -27.57
CA PHE A 464 6.97 -25.32 -26.65
C PHE A 464 6.12 -24.26 -27.34
N SER A 465 6.68 -23.44 -28.25
CA SER A 465 5.87 -22.49 -29.03
C SER A 465 4.87 -23.18 -29.97
N GLN A 466 5.25 -24.31 -30.57
CA GLN A 466 4.37 -25.12 -31.43
C GLN A 466 3.33 -25.89 -30.60
N LEU A 467 3.69 -26.37 -29.41
CA LEU A 467 2.77 -27.01 -28.47
C LEU A 467 1.76 -25.99 -27.94
N ALA A 468 2.20 -24.78 -27.57
CA ALA A 468 1.33 -23.67 -27.19
C ALA A 468 0.39 -23.29 -28.34
N ALA A 469 0.86 -23.21 -29.59
CA ALA A 469 -0.01 -22.97 -30.74
C ALA A 469 -1.04 -24.09 -30.97
N LYS A 470 -0.66 -25.37 -30.77
CA LYS A 470 -1.60 -26.50 -30.82
C LYS A 470 -2.60 -26.50 -29.66
N LEU A 471 -2.16 -26.13 -28.46
CA LEU A 471 -3.02 -25.98 -27.28
C LEU A 471 -3.98 -24.81 -27.43
N HIS A 472 -3.55 -23.67 -27.98
CA HIS A 472 -4.43 -22.55 -28.29
C HIS A 472 -5.50 -22.93 -29.32
N ARG A 473 -5.14 -23.65 -30.40
CA ARG A 473 -6.14 -24.17 -31.37
C ARG A 473 -7.11 -25.14 -30.69
N ARG A 474 -6.61 -26.10 -29.91
CA ARG A 474 -7.48 -27.03 -29.16
C ARG A 474 -8.35 -26.30 -28.14
N ARG A 475 -7.90 -25.18 -27.57
CA ARG A 475 -8.70 -24.31 -26.70
C ARG A 475 -9.82 -23.63 -27.47
N THR A 476 -9.54 -23.03 -28.64
CA THR A 476 -10.57 -22.42 -29.48
C THR A 476 -11.55 -23.44 -30.06
N ASP A 477 -11.09 -24.66 -30.38
CA ASP A 477 -11.96 -25.75 -30.82
C ASP A 477 -12.87 -26.20 -29.67
N LEU A 478 -12.34 -26.31 -28.44
CA LEU A 478 -13.13 -26.61 -27.25
C LEU A 478 -14.10 -25.47 -26.88
N GLU A 479 -13.71 -24.21 -27.00
CA GLU A 479 -14.60 -23.04 -26.84
C GLU A 479 -15.76 -23.11 -27.85
N LEU A 480 -15.48 -23.43 -29.13
CA LEU A 480 -16.52 -23.66 -30.14
C LEU A 480 -17.40 -24.88 -29.84
N HIS A 481 -16.85 -25.93 -29.21
CA HIS A 481 -17.65 -27.06 -28.72
C HIS A 481 -18.51 -26.67 -27.51
N PHE A 482 -18.00 -25.88 -26.56
CA PHE A 482 -18.79 -25.35 -25.44
C PHE A 482 -19.94 -24.48 -25.96
N SER A 483 -19.71 -23.54 -26.87
CA SER A 483 -20.80 -22.74 -27.45
C SER A 483 -21.80 -23.57 -28.27
N LYS A 484 -21.41 -24.71 -28.84
CA LYS A 484 -22.37 -25.67 -29.42
C LYS A 484 -23.20 -26.36 -28.34
N VAL A 485 -22.55 -26.88 -27.29
CA VAL A 485 -23.22 -27.53 -26.16
C VAL A 485 -24.13 -26.56 -25.39
N GLU A 486 -23.78 -25.28 -25.29
CA GLU A 486 -24.63 -24.22 -24.72
C GLU A 486 -25.88 -23.97 -25.58
N ASN A 487 -25.74 -23.95 -26.91
CA ASN A 487 -26.88 -23.86 -27.82
C ASN A 487 -27.74 -25.13 -27.79
N ASP A 488 -27.14 -26.32 -27.76
CA ASP A 488 -27.85 -27.59 -27.62
C ASP A 488 -28.57 -27.66 -26.26
N MET A 489 -27.96 -27.17 -25.18
CA MET A 489 -28.57 -27.04 -23.86
C MET A 489 -29.73 -26.05 -23.87
N ALA A 490 -29.59 -24.89 -24.52
CA ALA A 490 -30.67 -23.93 -24.69
C ALA A 490 -31.84 -24.54 -25.48
N GLN A 491 -31.55 -25.33 -26.53
CA GLN A 491 -32.56 -26.07 -27.28
C GLN A 491 -33.23 -27.17 -26.44
N VAL A 492 -32.48 -27.88 -25.60
CA VAL A 492 -33.02 -28.88 -24.65
C VAL A 492 -33.88 -28.21 -23.59
N ILE A 493 -33.50 -27.03 -23.07
CA ILE A 493 -34.31 -26.25 -22.12
C ILE A 493 -35.61 -25.76 -22.79
N LEU A 494 -35.54 -25.31 -24.05
CA LEU A 494 -36.72 -24.89 -24.82
C LEU A 494 -37.65 -26.08 -25.10
N ASN A 495 -37.09 -27.24 -25.45
CA ASN A 495 -37.85 -28.48 -25.60
C ASN A 495 -38.46 -28.95 -24.26
N ALA A 496 -37.70 -28.87 -23.15
CA ALA A 496 -38.15 -29.23 -21.82
C ALA A 496 -39.30 -28.34 -21.36
N THR A 497 -39.18 -27.02 -21.49
CA THR A 497 -40.26 -26.06 -21.20
C THR A 497 -41.48 -26.30 -22.09
N HIS A 498 -41.30 -26.57 -23.39
CA HIS A 498 -42.40 -26.96 -24.27
C HIS A 498 -43.10 -28.26 -23.82
N THR A 499 -42.35 -29.31 -23.44
CA THR A 499 -42.94 -30.54 -22.89
C THR A 499 -43.61 -30.32 -21.55
N ASN A 500 -43.09 -29.43 -20.70
CA ASN A 500 -43.68 -29.10 -19.41
C ASN A 500 -44.99 -28.32 -19.60
N CYS A 501 -45.04 -27.36 -20.52
CA CYS A 501 -46.29 -26.71 -20.93
C CYS A 501 -47.31 -27.76 -21.41
N ARG A 502 -46.90 -28.73 -22.24
CA ARG A 502 -47.79 -29.82 -22.68
C ARG A 502 -48.24 -30.72 -21.52
N LEU A 503 -47.38 -31.01 -20.55
CA LEU A 503 -47.76 -31.73 -19.33
C LEU A 503 -48.77 -30.93 -18.48
N THR A 504 -48.60 -29.61 -18.31
CA THR A 504 -49.58 -28.80 -17.57
C THR A 504 -50.94 -28.74 -18.27
N ILE A 505 -50.99 -28.81 -19.60
CA ILE A 505 -52.25 -28.93 -20.36
C ILE A 505 -52.87 -30.31 -20.13
N LEU A 506 -52.09 -31.39 -20.26
CA LEU A 506 -52.57 -32.76 -20.01
C LEU A 506 -53.06 -32.95 -18.56
N GLN A 507 -52.40 -32.31 -17.59
CA GLN A 507 -52.80 -32.36 -16.19
C GLN A 507 -54.11 -31.61 -15.94
N LYS A 508 -54.38 -30.50 -16.63
CA LYS A 508 -55.70 -29.86 -16.62
C LYS A 508 -56.79 -30.77 -17.20
N THR A 509 -56.53 -31.40 -18.35
CA THR A 509 -57.49 -32.34 -18.94
C THR A 509 -57.72 -33.58 -18.07
N LEU A 510 -56.72 -34.03 -17.31
CA LEU A 510 -56.91 -35.10 -16.32
C LEU A 510 -57.78 -34.65 -15.14
N CYS A 511 -57.60 -33.43 -14.63
CA CYS A 511 -58.50 -32.88 -13.61
C CYS A 511 -59.94 -32.74 -14.11
N GLU A 512 -60.14 -32.32 -15.37
CA GLU A 512 -61.47 -32.25 -16.00
C GLU A 512 -62.11 -33.65 -16.10
N LEU A 513 -61.37 -34.67 -16.54
CA LEU A 513 -61.83 -36.06 -16.58
C LEU A 513 -62.09 -36.65 -15.18
N ASP A 514 -61.32 -36.28 -14.16
CA ASP A 514 -61.55 -36.71 -12.78
C ASP A 514 -62.86 -36.12 -12.21
N GLU A 515 -63.22 -34.88 -12.55
CA GLU A 515 -64.54 -34.31 -12.23
C GLU A 515 -65.67 -35.03 -12.99
N GLU A 516 -65.48 -35.37 -14.27
CA GLU A 516 -66.44 -36.21 -15.01
C GLU A 516 -66.63 -37.60 -14.36
N ILE A 517 -65.55 -38.24 -13.91
CA ILE A 517 -65.59 -39.53 -13.20
C ILE A 517 -66.33 -39.40 -11.86
N LYS A 518 -66.17 -38.30 -11.11
CA LYS A 518 -66.95 -38.03 -9.89
C LYS A 518 -68.44 -37.92 -10.21
N ASN A 519 -68.81 -37.11 -11.21
CA ASN A 519 -70.20 -36.96 -11.64
C ASN A 519 -70.84 -38.31 -12.04
N ILE A 520 -70.09 -39.18 -12.71
CA ILE A 520 -70.56 -40.54 -13.06
C ILE A 520 -70.68 -41.43 -11.80
N ARG A 521 -69.75 -41.36 -10.85
CA ARG A 521 -69.84 -42.11 -9.57
C ARG A 521 -71.04 -41.68 -8.73
N ASP A 522 -71.35 -40.40 -8.67
CA ASP A 522 -72.52 -39.89 -7.96
C ASP A 522 -73.83 -40.39 -8.61
N LEU A 523 -73.86 -40.47 -9.95
CA LEU A 523 -74.97 -41.08 -10.68
C LEU A 523 -75.10 -42.60 -10.42
N ILE A 524 -73.98 -43.33 -10.35
CA ILE A 524 -73.96 -44.76 -9.98
C ILE A 524 -74.49 -44.94 -8.55
N SER A 525 -74.02 -44.13 -7.59
CA SER A 525 -74.49 -44.18 -6.20
C SER A 525 -76.01 -43.96 -6.10
N CYS A 526 -76.56 -43.03 -6.91
CA CYS A 526 -78.00 -42.84 -7.03
C CYS A 526 -78.70 -44.14 -7.51
N ARG A 527 -78.19 -44.81 -8.55
CA ARG A 527 -78.75 -46.08 -9.08
C ARG A 527 -78.62 -47.24 -8.11
N GLU A 528 -77.51 -47.36 -7.39
CA GLU A 528 -77.34 -48.37 -6.34
C GLU A 528 -78.38 -48.20 -5.22
N SER A 529 -78.71 -46.95 -4.86
CA SER A 529 -79.78 -46.65 -3.90
C SER A 529 -81.18 -47.06 -4.39
N GLU A 530 -81.42 -47.06 -5.71
CA GLU A 530 -82.66 -47.55 -6.32
C GLU A 530 -82.71 -49.09 -6.30
N ILE A 531 -81.60 -49.76 -6.66
CA ILE A 531 -81.47 -51.23 -6.63
C ILE A 531 -81.66 -51.78 -5.20
N ALA A 532 -81.12 -51.10 -4.19
CA ALA A 532 -81.31 -51.48 -2.78
C ALA A 532 -82.80 -51.47 -2.37
N LYS A 533 -83.57 -50.47 -2.82
CA LYS A 533 -85.03 -50.40 -2.58
C LYS A 533 -85.77 -51.56 -3.27
N CYS A 534 -85.39 -51.92 -4.50
CA CYS A 534 -85.96 -53.07 -5.22
C CYS A 534 -85.62 -54.42 -4.55
N SER A 535 -84.42 -54.56 -3.99
CA SER A 535 -84.00 -55.76 -3.28
C SER A 535 -84.82 -56.00 -2.01
N LEU A 536 -85.08 -54.95 -1.23
CA LEU A 536 -85.93 -55.00 -0.03
C LEU A 536 -87.36 -55.48 -0.34
N LEU A 537 -87.93 -55.03 -1.47
CA LEU A 537 -89.23 -55.49 -1.96
C LEU A 537 -89.24 -56.98 -2.35
N THR A 538 -88.11 -57.51 -2.78
CA THR A 538 -87.95 -58.93 -3.18
C THR A 538 -87.83 -59.84 -1.95
N GLU A 539 -87.09 -59.40 -0.92
CA GLU A 539 -86.99 -60.05 0.40
C GLU A 539 -88.39 -60.31 1.00
N ASN A 540 -89.24 -59.29 0.98
CA ASN A 540 -90.61 -59.36 1.51
C ASN A 540 -91.47 -60.41 0.80
N LYS A 541 -91.32 -60.60 -0.52
CA LYS A 541 -92.03 -61.66 -1.27
C LYS A 541 -91.49 -63.05 -0.96
N ARG A 542 -90.18 -63.20 -0.77
CA ARG A 542 -89.54 -64.49 -0.44
C ARG A 542 -90.01 -65.04 0.92
N ARG A 543 -90.29 -64.17 1.90
CA ARG A 543 -90.76 -64.54 3.24
C ARG A 543 -92.13 -65.24 3.26
N VAL A 544 -93.01 -64.93 2.30
CA VAL A 544 -94.35 -65.51 2.18
C VAL A 544 -94.29 -66.97 1.71
N ILE A 545 -93.37 -67.31 0.80
CA ILE A 545 -93.21 -68.67 0.25
C ILE A 545 -92.81 -69.67 1.36
N SER A 546 -91.93 -69.25 2.28
CA SER A 546 -91.48 -70.09 3.40
C SER A 546 -92.60 -70.53 4.35
N GLN A 547 -93.73 -69.82 4.40
CA GLN A 547 -94.85 -70.16 5.28
C GLN A 547 -95.69 -71.33 4.73
N TYR A 548 -95.74 -71.52 3.42
CA TYR A 548 -96.49 -72.61 2.80
C TYR A 548 -95.77 -73.97 2.94
N ASN A 549 -94.43 -74.01 2.83
CA ASN A 549 -93.67 -75.26 2.89
C ASN A 549 -93.81 -76.01 4.24
N LYS A 550 -93.84 -75.28 5.37
CA LYS A 550 -94.04 -75.88 6.71
C LYS A 550 -95.37 -76.63 6.88
N ARG A 551 -96.34 -76.40 5.99
CA ARG A 551 -97.67 -77.03 6.06
C ARG A 551 -97.70 -78.44 5.44
N LEU A 552 -96.68 -78.82 4.66
CA LEU A 552 -96.54 -80.14 4.04
C LEU A 552 -95.89 -81.18 4.95
N GLU A 553 -94.88 -80.79 5.75
CA GLU A 553 -94.10 -81.72 6.58
C GLU A 553 -94.92 -82.43 7.67
N MET A 554 -95.97 -81.78 8.21
CA MET A 554 -96.80 -82.39 9.27
C MET A 554 -97.56 -83.66 8.82
N ILE A 555 -97.84 -83.81 7.52
CA ILE A 555 -98.65 -84.93 7.00
C ILE A 555 -97.84 -86.24 6.94
N LEU A 556 -96.52 -86.17 6.78
CA LEU A 556 -95.66 -87.36 6.64
C LEU A 556 -95.35 -88.08 7.97
N SER A 557 -95.63 -87.45 9.11
CA SER A 557 -95.28 -87.97 10.44
C SER A 557 -96.31 -88.93 11.08
N GLN A 558 -97.38 -89.31 10.36
CA GLN A 558 -98.56 -89.96 10.96
C GLN A 558 -98.76 -91.46 10.65
N GLN A 559 -97.79 -92.17 10.06
CA GLN A 559 -97.91 -93.62 9.75
C GLN A 559 -96.60 -94.38 10.05
N GLY A 560 -96.53 -95.16 11.15
CA GLY A 560 -95.30 -95.83 11.60
C GLY A 560 -95.44 -97.30 12.04
N GLY A 561 -94.29 -97.95 12.30
CA GLY A 561 -94.11 -99.36 12.75
C GLY A 561 -92.82 -99.97 12.16
N GLN A 562 -92.20 -101.07 12.63
CA GLN A 562 -92.37 -101.93 13.83
C GLN A 562 -91.14 -102.90 13.94
N GLU A 563 -90.89 -103.59 15.07
CA GLU A 563 -89.73 -104.51 15.29
C GLU A 563 -90.05 -106.03 15.11
N LEU A 564 -89.00 -106.88 15.04
CA LEU A 564 -89.03 -108.31 14.65
C LEU A 564 -88.49 -109.29 15.75
N GLY A 565 -88.15 -110.55 15.39
CA GLY A 565 -88.19 -111.72 16.30
C GLY A 565 -87.06 -112.78 16.19
N PRO A 566 -87.19 -113.94 16.90
CA PRO A 566 -86.04 -114.66 17.50
C PRO A 566 -84.90 -115.19 16.61
N LEU A 567 -85.10 -115.40 15.30
CA LEU A 567 -83.98 -115.75 14.39
C LEU A 567 -82.95 -114.62 14.29
N GLU A 568 -83.38 -113.38 14.54
CA GLU A 568 -82.50 -112.22 14.66
C GLU A 568 -81.56 -112.33 15.87
N ILE A 569 -81.86 -113.13 16.90
CA ILE A 569 -81.00 -113.25 18.10
C ILE A 569 -79.74 -114.10 17.83
N GLU A 570 -79.83 -115.12 16.97
CA GLU A 570 -78.64 -115.88 16.54
C GLU A 570 -77.85 -115.14 15.46
N ILE A 571 -78.53 -114.44 14.54
CA ILE A 571 -77.88 -113.48 13.65
C ILE A 571 -77.13 -112.43 14.49
N ASN A 572 -77.76 -111.85 15.51
CA ASN A 572 -77.16 -110.88 16.44
C ASN A 572 -75.96 -111.43 17.25
N LYS A 573 -75.78 -112.75 17.37
CA LYS A 573 -74.57 -113.34 17.97
C LYS A 573 -73.42 -113.42 16.98
N LEU A 574 -73.69 -113.84 15.74
CA LEU A 574 -72.67 -113.90 14.69
C LEU A 574 -72.31 -112.50 14.16
N THR A 575 -73.28 -111.58 14.05
CA THR A 575 -72.98 -110.16 13.79
C THR A 575 -72.21 -109.55 14.94
N LYS A 576 -72.49 -109.87 16.22
CA LYS A 576 -71.63 -109.40 17.33
C LYS A 576 -70.17 -109.83 17.21
N GLN A 577 -69.89 -111.08 16.85
CA GLN A 577 -68.50 -111.52 16.63
C GLN A 577 -67.87 -110.84 15.40
N ILE A 578 -68.64 -110.60 14.35
CA ILE A 578 -68.21 -109.83 13.17
C ILE A 578 -68.01 -108.35 13.53
N GLU A 579 -68.84 -107.77 14.40
CA GLU A 579 -68.76 -106.41 14.94
C GLU A 579 -67.55 -106.26 15.85
N GLU A 580 -67.20 -107.27 16.66
CA GLU A 580 -65.99 -107.32 17.46
C GLU A 580 -64.74 -107.28 16.56
N TYR A 581 -64.60 -108.20 15.60
CA TYR A 581 -63.48 -108.17 14.65
C TYR A 581 -63.46 -106.90 13.77
N ASN A 582 -64.62 -106.40 13.35
CA ASN A 582 -64.71 -105.12 12.64
C ASN A 582 -64.32 -103.95 13.55
N SER A 583 -64.62 -104.00 14.85
CA SER A 583 -64.19 -102.97 15.80
C SER A 583 -62.68 -102.97 15.96
N GLU A 584 -62.04 -104.14 16.05
CA GLU A 584 -60.58 -104.29 16.07
C GLU A 584 -59.96 -103.74 14.78
N VAL A 585 -60.46 -104.15 13.60
CA VAL A 585 -60.03 -103.61 12.30
C VAL A 585 -60.23 -102.09 12.24
N MET A 586 -61.34 -101.55 12.74
CA MET A 586 -61.58 -100.11 12.81
C MET A 586 -60.66 -99.40 13.81
N THR A 587 -60.23 -100.03 14.91
CA THR A 587 -59.21 -99.46 15.79
C THR A 587 -57.84 -99.44 15.13
N LEU A 588 -57.45 -100.50 14.41
CA LEU A 588 -56.20 -100.57 13.66
C LEU A 588 -56.20 -99.59 12.47
N GLN A 589 -57.32 -99.41 11.77
CA GLN A 589 -57.48 -98.39 10.74
C GLN A 589 -57.43 -96.97 11.33
N LYS A 590 -58.05 -96.71 12.48
CA LYS A 590 -57.91 -95.43 13.20
C LYS A 590 -56.47 -95.17 13.63
N TYR A 591 -55.77 -96.18 14.14
CA TYR A 591 -54.36 -96.10 14.52
C TYR A 591 -53.46 -95.81 13.31
N TRP A 592 -53.67 -96.51 12.19
CA TRP A 592 -52.97 -96.27 10.93
C TRP A 592 -53.27 -94.88 10.36
N LEU A 593 -54.53 -94.42 10.38
CA LEU A 593 -54.90 -93.06 9.96
C LEU A 593 -54.29 -91.98 10.87
N ASN A 594 -54.11 -92.26 12.17
CA ASN A 594 -53.43 -91.34 13.08
C ASN A 594 -51.93 -91.28 12.78
N LEU A 595 -51.26 -92.43 12.60
CA LEU A 595 -49.87 -92.51 12.13
C LEU A 595 -49.67 -91.82 10.77
N GLN A 596 -50.61 -91.97 9.84
CA GLN A 596 -50.57 -91.28 8.55
C GLN A 596 -50.72 -89.76 8.72
N LYS A 597 -51.63 -89.30 9.60
CA LYS A 597 -51.77 -87.86 9.92
C LYS A 597 -50.53 -87.30 10.60
N GLU A 598 -49.90 -88.05 11.50
CA GLU A 598 -48.64 -87.65 12.14
C GLU A 598 -47.51 -87.58 11.12
N LEU A 599 -47.41 -88.55 10.20
CA LEU A 599 -46.44 -88.53 9.13
C LEU A 599 -46.66 -87.34 8.17
N VAL A 600 -47.91 -87.02 7.83
CA VAL A 600 -48.25 -85.84 7.01
C VAL A 600 -47.89 -84.54 7.75
N LYS A 601 -48.23 -84.40 9.04
CA LYS A 601 -47.81 -83.25 9.84
C LYS A 601 -46.29 -83.09 9.88
N LEU A 602 -45.55 -84.18 10.08
CA LEU A 602 -44.08 -84.16 10.09
C LEU A 602 -43.50 -83.84 8.71
N THR A 603 -44.17 -84.18 7.60
CA THR A 603 -43.77 -83.71 6.27
C THR A 603 -44.07 -82.23 6.06
N ASP A 604 -45.24 -81.75 6.51
CA ASP A 604 -45.62 -80.34 6.41
C ASP A 604 -44.66 -79.46 7.25
N GLU A 605 -44.39 -79.84 8.50
CA GLU A 605 -43.40 -79.20 9.39
C GLU A 605 -41.99 -79.21 8.78
N ARG A 606 -41.59 -80.31 8.10
CA ARG A 606 -40.32 -80.39 7.38
C ARG A 606 -40.29 -79.41 6.19
N GLU A 607 -41.38 -79.31 5.43
CA GLU A 607 -41.47 -78.40 4.28
C GLU A 607 -41.47 -76.93 4.73
N GLU A 608 -42.16 -76.58 5.81
CA GLU A 608 -42.08 -75.27 6.46
C GLU A 608 -40.64 -74.96 6.94
N GLN A 609 -39.96 -75.93 7.57
CA GLN A 609 -38.57 -75.77 7.98
C GLN A 609 -37.64 -75.56 6.77
N VAL A 610 -37.81 -76.31 5.68
CA VAL A 610 -37.04 -76.13 4.43
C VAL A 610 -37.30 -74.75 3.81
N ALA A 611 -38.56 -74.32 3.74
CA ALA A 611 -38.92 -72.98 3.27
C ALA A 611 -38.29 -71.88 4.14
N SER A 612 -38.29 -72.05 5.47
CA SER A 612 -37.64 -71.12 6.40
C SER A 612 -36.12 -71.06 6.20
N LEU A 613 -35.47 -72.21 5.97
CA LEU A 613 -34.04 -72.30 5.67
C LEU A 613 -33.69 -71.60 4.36
N ASP A 614 -34.51 -71.76 3.31
CA ASP A 614 -34.29 -71.08 2.03
C ASP A 614 -34.55 -69.57 2.12
N MET A 615 -35.48 -69.12 2.96
CA MET A 615 -35.64 -67.71 3.29
C MET A 615 -34.44 -67.16 4.07
N LEU A 616 -33.88 -67.90 5.01
CA LEU A 616 -32.65 -67.53 5.73
C LEU A 616 -31.43 -67.49 4.79
N LYS A 617 -31.28 -68.44 3.86
CA LYS A 617 -30.22 -68.39 2.81
C LYS A 617 -30.35 -67.14 1.94
N LYS A 618 -31.57 -66.76 1.54
CA LYS A 618 -31.86 -65.51 0.80
C LYS A 618 -31.50 -64.27 1.65
N GLN A 619 -31.81 -64.26 2.94
CA GLN A 619 -31.40 -63.18 3.83
C GLN A 619 -29.88 -63.09 3.98
N ILE A 620 -29.17 -64.21 4.15
CA ILE A 620 -27.70 -64.25 4.24
C ILE A 620 -27.05 -63.72 2.97
N THR A 621 -27.51 -64.13 1.78
CA THR A 621 -26.97 -63.63 0.51
C THR A 621 -27.26 -62.13 0.30
N ILE A 622 -28.44 -61.63 0.68
CA ILE A 622 -28.73 -60.19 0.69
C ILE A 622 -27.80 -59.44 1.67
N MET A 623 -27.58 -59.97 2.87
CA MET A 623 -26.67 -59.36 3.85
C MET A 623 -25.21 -59.35 3.37
N GLN A 624 -24.74 -60.42 2.72
CA GLN A 624 -23.40 -60.46 2.11
C GLN A 624 -23.28 -59.46 0.95
N GLN A 625 -24.29 -59.33 0.09
CA GLN A 625 -24.29 -58.30 -0.96
C GLN A 625 -24.30 -56.88 -0.37
N LYS A 626 -25.08 -56.63 0.69
CA LYS A 626 -25.04 -55.36 1.43
C LYS A 626 -23.67 -55.09 2.02
N LYS A 627 -23.04 -56.08 2.69
CA LYS A 627 -21.67 -55.97 3.23
C LYS A 627 -20.69 -55.56 2.15
N VAL A 628 -20.68 -56.24 1.00
CA VAL A 628 -19.77 -55.93 -0.12
C VAL A 628 -20.00 -54.51 -0.65
N ARG A 629 -21.26 -54.03 -0.75
CA ARG A 629 -21.54 -52.64 -1.14
C ARG A 629 -20.98 -51.65 -0.12
N THR A 630 -21.30 -51.81 1.17
CA THR A 630 -20.79 -50.92 2.23
C THR A 630 -19.26 -50.96 2.36
N GLU A 631 -18.64 -52.11 2.12
CA GLU A 631 -17.19 -52.27 2.19
C GLU A 631 -16.48 -51.68 0.97
N ASN A 632 -17.13 -51.69 -0.21
CA ASN A 632 -16.69 -50.92 -1.39
C ASN A 632 -16.87 -49.41 -1.20
N GLU A 633 -17.97 -48.97 -0.59
CA GLU A 633 -18.23 -47.56 -0.23
C GLU A 633 -17.14 -47.07 0.75
N ILE A 634 -16.86 -47.80 1.83
CA ILE A 634 -15.75 -47.51 2.76
C ILE A 634 -14.39 -47.49 2.03
N GLN A 635 -14.14 -48.41 1.09
CA GLN A 635 -12.92 -48.40 0.27
C GLN A 635 -12.83 -47.22 -0.71
N GLN A 636 -13.96 -46.60 -1.08
CA GLN A 636 -13.99 -45.40 -1.90
C GLN A 636 -13.73 -44.16 -1.02
N GLU A 637 -14.48 -44.01 0.07
CA GLU A 637 -14.30 -42.94 1.06
C GLU A 637 -12.84 -42.90 1.59
N THR A 638 -12.23 -44.05 1.88
CA THR A 638 -10.82 -44.11 2.34
C THR A 638 -9.79 -43.81 1.24
N LYS A 639 -10.15 -43.83 -0.05
CA LYS A 639 -9.30 -43.29 -1.13
C LYS A 639 -9.48 -41.79 -1.23
N GLU A 640 -10.72 -41.31 -1.23
CA GLU A 640 -11.05 -39.88 -1.28
C GLU A 640 -10.44 -39.14 -0.09
N GLN A 641 -10.50 -39.70 1.12
CA GLN A 641 -9.80 -39.19 2.30
C GLN A 641 -8.27 -39.10 2.09
N LYS A 642 -7.63 -40.12 1.49
CA LYS A 642 -6.19 -40.08 1.20
C LYS A 642 -5.81 -39.05 0.15
N ASP A 643 -6.69 -38.81 -0.83
CA ASP A 643 -6.48 -37.79 -1.86
C ASP A 643 -6.76 -36.37 -1.33
N ILE A 644 -7.73 -36.20 -0.43
CA ILE A 644 -7.93 -34.98 0.36
C ILE A 644 -6.72 -34.71 1.26
N GLU A 645 -6.20 -35.71 1.98
CA GLU A 645 -4.98 -35.55 2.78
C GLU A 645 -3.75 -35.19 1.93
N ARG A 646 -3.60 -35.78 0.74
CA ARG A 646 -2.54 -35.39 -0.22
C ARG A 646 -2.74 -33.95 -0.67
N HIS A 647 -3.97 -33.53 -0.95
CA HIS A 647 -4.29 -32.15 -1.31
C HIS A 647 -4.00 -31.19 -0.15
N MET A 648 -4.37 -31.52 1.09
CA MET A 648 -4.05 -30.73 2.29
C MET A 648 -2.53 -30.63 2.51
N ARG A 649 -1.79 -31.73 2.32
CA ARG A 649 -0.31 -31.73 2.38
C ARG A 649 0.29 -30.86 1.28
N ASN A 650 -0.25 -30.88 0.05
CA ASN A 650 0.19 -29.99 -1.02
C ASN A 650 -0.10 -28.52 -0.70
N MET A 651 -1.30 -28.19 -0.21
CA MET A 651 -1.65 -26.83 0.23
C MET A 651 -0.79 -26.37 1.41
N SER A 652 -0.47 -27.25 2.36
CA SER A 652 0.46 -26.95 3.46
C SER A 652 1.87 -26.67 2.94
N ASN A 653 2.37 -27.47 1.99
CA ASN A 653 3.65 -27.21 1.31
C ASN A 653 3.64 -25.89 0.54
N ASP A 654 2.53 -25.53 -0.11
CA ASP A 654 2.40 -24.26 -0.85
C ASP A 654 2.26 -23.05 0.09
N LEU A 655 1.59 -23.20 1.24
CA LEU A 655 1.60 -22.22 2.33
C LEU A 655 3.02 -22.04 2.92
N ILE A 656 3.78 -23.12 3.10
CA ILE A 656 5.18 -23.04 3.53
C ILE A 656 6.04 -22.31 2.48
N LYS A 657 5.87 -22.62 1.18
CA LYS A 657 6.55 -21.90 0.10
C LYS A 657 6.17 -20.41 0.08
N LEU A 658 4.89 -20.08 0.24
CA LEU A 658 4.42 -18.70 0.33
C LEU A 658 5.03 -17.99 1.53
N ASN A 659 5.04 -18.60 2.72
CA ASN A 659 5.68 -18.03 3.90
C ASN A 659 7.19 -17.82 3.71
N VAL A 660 7.89 -18.75 3.05
CA VAL A 660 9.30 -18.59 2.68
C VAL A 660 9.50 -17.45 1.67
N LEU A 661 8.60 -17.28 0.70
CA LEU A 661 8.65 -16.17 -0.26
C LEU A 661 8.30 -14.83 0.39
N ILE A 662 7.34 -14.78 1.31
CA ILE A 662 7.00 -13.61 2.12
C ILE A 662 8.20 -13.21 2.98
N ASN A 663 8.81 -14.14 3.70
CA ASN A 663 10.00 -13.85 4.50
C ASN A 663 11.16 -13.37 3.63
N LYS A 664 11.40 -13.98 2.47
CA LYS A 664 12.41 -13.48 1.51
C LYS A 664 12.09 -12.07 1.02
N ASN A 665 10.83 -11.78 0.71
CA ASN A 665 10.40 -10.45 0.25
C ASN A 665 10.49 -9.40 1.36
N ASN A 666 10.19 -9.77 2.61
CA ASN A 666 10.36 -8.92 3.78
C ASN A 666 11.86 -8.64 4.03
N ASN A 667 12.73 -9.65 3.96
CA ASN A 667 14.18 -9.45 4.05
C ASN A 667 14.69 -8.53 2.92
N CYS A 668 14.28 -8.74 1.67
CA CYS A 668 14.62 -7.83 0.56
C CYS A 668 14.08 -6.41 0.78
N PHE A 669 12.90 -6.26 1.39
CA PHE A 669 12.32 -4.96 1.73
C PHE A 669 13.12 -4.27 2.84
N GLU A 670 13.51 -5.00 3.88
CA GLU A 670 14.37 -4.51 4.96
C GLU A 670 15.76 -4.12 4.42
N GLU A 671 16.38 -4.95 3.57
CA GLU A 671 17.65 -4.63 2.89
C GLU A 671 17.54 -3.35 2.04
N LEU A 672 16.45 -3.19 1.27
CA LEU A 672 16.18 -1.96 0.52
C LEU A 672 15.90 -0.76 1.44
N GLN A 673 15.23 -0.96 2.58
CA GLN A 673 14.99 0.10 3.56
C GLN A 673 16.31 0.55 4.22
N TYR A 674 17.17 -0.39 4.63
CA TYR A 674 18.52 -0.08 5.13
C TYR A 674 19.37 0.60 4.05
N GLY A 675 19.32 0.15 2.80
CA GLY A 675 19.98 0.81 1.66
C GLY A 675 19.48 2.23 1.41
N ASN A 676 18.17 2.47 1.49
CA ASN A 676 17.58 3.80 1.41
C ASN A 676 18.03 4.69 2.58
N VAL A 677 18.05 4.18 3.81
CA VAL A 677 18.54 4.93 4.98
C VAL A 677 20.03 5.24 4.87
N ILE A 678 20.86 4.33 4.35
CA ILE A 678 22.30 4.57 4.12
C ILE A 678 22.49 5.66 3.07
N THR A 679 21.82 5.56 1.91
CA THR A 679 21.91 6.55 0.83
C THR A 679 21.31 7.90 1.22
N GLU A 680 20.23 7.95 1.98
CA GLU A 680 19.70 9.19 2.58
C GLU A 680 20.73 9.84 3.50
N ASN A 681 21.38 9.06 4.37
CA ASN A 681 22.46 9.56 5.22
C ASN A 681 23.67 10.05 4.39
N GLU A 682 24.00 9.41 3.27
CA GLU A 682 25.04 9.88 2.34
C GLU A 682 24.63 11.18 1.64
N PHE A 683 23.39 11.30 1.17
CA PHE A 683 22.86 12.54 0.63
C PHE A 683 22.90 13.67 1.67
N VAL A 684 22.44 13.43 2.91
CA VAL A 684 22.51 14.40 4.01
C VAL A 684 23.95 14.80 4.34
N ARG A 685 24.92 13.87 4.31
CA ARG A 685 26.35 14.20 4.48
C ARG A 685 26.88 15.04 3.32
N SER A 686 26.53 14.71 2.07
CA SER A 686 26.95 15.47 0.89
C SER A 686 26.34 16.88 0.87
N LEU A 687 25.08 17.01 1.31
CA LEU A 687 24.38 18.28 1.43
C LEU A 687 25.04 19.15 2.51
N LYS A 688 25.34 18.60 3.69
CA LYS A 688 26.10 19.30 4.74
C LYS A 688 27.50 19.73 4.31
N ALA A 689 28.17 18.94 3.47
CA ALA A 689 29.46 19.31 2.89
C ALA A 689 29.30 20.51 1.93
N ALA A 690 28.33 20.46 1.02
CA ALA A 690 28.02 21.55 0.10
C ALA A 690 27.53 22.84 0.82
N GLU A 691 26.75 22.70 1.90
CA GLU A 691 26.37 23.80 2.79
C GLU A 691 27.61 24.45 3.43
N LYS A 692 28.55 23.63 3.94
CA LYS A 692 29.81 24.13 4.51
C LYS A 692 30.66 24.85 3.46
N GLU A 693 30.82 24.28 2.27
CA GLU A 693 31.51 24.94 1.15
C GLU A 693 30.82 26.26 0.76
N SER A 694 29.49 26.30 0.73
CA SER A 694 28.72 27.52 0.47
C SER A 694 28.94 28.59 1.55
N VAL A 695 28.99 28.21 2.84
CA VAL A 695 29.30 29.12 3.94
C VAL A 695 30.73 29.66 3.83
N GLU A 696 31.71 28.80 3.57
CA GLU A 696 33.11 29.21 3.35
C GLU A 696 33.26 30.17 2.15
N MET A 697 32.47 29.99 1.09
CA MET A 697 32.44 30.91 -0.05
C MET A 697 31.72 32.23 0.28
N GLN A 698 30.68 32.20 1.11
CA GLN A 698 30.00 33.40 1.59
C GLN A 698 30.88 34.22 2.55
N GLU A 699 31.69 33.56 3.40
CA GLU A 699 32.69 34.21 4.25
C GLU A 699 33.78 34.89 3.42
N LYS A 700 34.33 34.20 2.40
CA LYS A 700 35.27 34.80 1.43
C LYS A 700 34.67 35.98 0.68
N HIS A 701 33.40 35.89 0.26
CA HIS A 701 32.70 37.01 -0.36
C HIS A 701 32.57 38.19 0.61
N SER A 702 32.22 37.93 1.87
CA SER A 702 32.09 38.96 2.91
C SER A 702 33.42 39.68 3.16
N GLN A 703 34.52 38.91 3.25
CA GLN A 703 35.89 39.45 3.36
C GLN A 703 36.24 40.33 2.15
N LEU A 704 35.98 39.87 0.92
CA LEU A 704 36.21 40.65 -0.30
C LEU A 704 35.34 41.93 -0.36
N THR A 705 34.09 41.89 0.14
CA THR A 705 33.27 43.10 0.22
C THR A 705 33.80 44.09 1.25
N GLU A 706 34.26 43.63 2.41
CA GLU A 706 34.92 44.49 3.40
C GLU A 706 36.21 45.11 2.85
N GLU A 707 37.04 44.32 2.15
CA GLU A 707 38.25 44.84 1.49
C GLU A 707 37.92 45.87 0.40
N LYS A 708 36.90 45.61 -0.43
CA LYS A 708 36.43 46.55 -1.45
C LYS A 708 35.90 47.84 -0.82
N ASP A 709 35.16 47.77 0.28
CA ASP A 709 34.64 48.96 0.96
C ASP A 709 35.73 49.74 1.72
N ARG A 710 36.74 49.06 2.31
CA ARG A 710 37.95 49.69 2.85
C ARG A 710 38.74 50.42 1.74
N LEU A 711 38.90 49.80 0.57
CA LEU A 711 39.56 50.42 -0.57
C LEU A 711 38.77 51.62 -1.12
N LEU A 712 37.44 51.52 -1.22
CA LEU A 712 36.57 52.66 -1.60
C LEU A 712 36.70 53.83 -0.61
N ASN A 713 36.71 53.56 0.69
CA ASN A 713 36.94 54.62 1.69
C ASN A 713 38.31 55.28 1.51
N SER A 714 39.37 54.50 1.28
CA SER A 714 40.71 55.06 1.02
C SER A 714 40.79 55.88 -0.29
N LEU A 715 39.99 55.51 -1.30
CA LEU A 715 39.86 56.27 -2.55
C LEU A 715 39.14 57.60 -2.31
N VAL A 716 38.01 57.60 -1.59
CA VAL A 716 37.26 58.82 -1.23
C VAL A 716 38.09 59.76 -0.36
N GLU A 717 38.91 59.22 0.54
CA GLU A 717 39.90 60.00 1.30
C GLU A 717 40.97 60.62 0.39
N ALA A 718 41.50 59.86 -0.58
CA ALA A 718 42.46 60.38 -1.56
C ALA A 718 41.85 61.47 -2.46
N GLU A 719 40.62 61.30 -2.93
CA GLU A 719 39.86 62.31 -3.67
C GLU A 719 39.65 63.59 -2.84
N HIS A 720 39.30 63.46 -1.56
CA HIS A 720 39.23 64.61 -0.64
C HIS A 720 40.58 65.33 -0.50
N GLN A 721 41.69 64.60 -0.40
CA GLN A 721 43.03 65.21 -0.37
C GLN A 721 43.34 65.95 -1.67
N ILE A 722 43.03 65.37 -2.84
CA ILE A 722 43.20 66.02 -4.15
C ILE A 722 42.42 67.34 -4.19
N MET A 723 41.13 67.31 -3.85
CA MET A 723 40.27 68.51 -3.82
C MET A 723 40.79 69.59 -2.86
N LEU A 724 41.33 69.21 -1.70
CA LEU A 724 41.97 70.15 -0.77
C LEU A 724 43.24 70.79 -1.37
N TRP A 725 44.07 70.01 -2.06
CA TRP A 725 45.27 70.52 -2.74
C TRP A 725 44.94 71.40 -3.94
N GLU A 726 43.93 71.06 -4.74
CA GLU A 726 43.46 71.90 -5.84
C GLU A 726 42.96 73.26 -5.34
N LYS A 727 42.11 73.27 -4.31
CA LYS A 727 41.62 74.51 -3.68
C LYS A 727 42.78 75.36 -3.13
N LYS A 728 43.78 74.73 -2.52
CA LYS A 728 44.99 75.41 -2.02
C LYS A 728 45.82 76.00 -3.16
N ILE A 729 45.99 75.27 -4.27
CA ILE A 729 46.66 75.78 -5.48
C ILE A 729 45.88 76.97 -6.05
N GLN A 730 44.57 76.88 -6.17
CA GLN A 730 43.73 77.96 -6.70
C GLN A 730 43.84 79.23 -5.84
N LEU A 731 43.73 79.12 -4.51
CA LEU A 731 43.96 80.26 -3.61
C LEU A 731 45.35 80.89 -3.80
N THR A 732 46.41 80.08 -4.00
CA THR A 732 47.76 80.64 -4.28
C THR A 732 47.89 81.30 -5.66
N ARG A 733 47.10 80.85 -6.66
CA ARG A 733 47.04 81.50 -7.99
C ARG A 733 46.31 82.84 -7.91
N GLU A 734 45.17 82.88 -7.23
CA GLU A 734 44.38 84.09 -7.01
C GLU A 734 45.17 85.13 -6.18
N MET A 735 45.83 84.68 -5.10
CA MET A 735 46.70 85.55 -4.30
C MET A 735 47.90 86.07 -5.10
N ARG A 736 48.48 85.27 -6.00
CA ARG A 736 49.55 85.73 -6.91
C ARG A 736 49.03 86.73 -7.94
N ALA A 737 47.88 86.48 -8.55
CA ALA A 737 47.27 87.39 -9.52
C ALA A 737 46.88 88.74 -8.91
N ALA A 738 46.48 88.76 -7.64
CA ALA A 738 46.26 90.01 -6.89
C ALA A 738 47.58 90.77 -6.64
N VAL A 739 48.65 90.07 -6.28
CA VAL A 739 49.98 90.66 -6.01
C VAL A 739 50.71 91.12 -7.28
N ASP A 740 50.50 90.46 -8.42
CA ASP A 740 51.09 90.80 -9.72
C ASP A 740 50.29 91.91 -10.48
N SER A 741 49.38 92.61 -9.80
CA SER A 741 48.65 93.76 -10.40
C SER A 741 49.48 95.05 -10.34
N GLU A 742 49.79 95.64 -11.50
CA GLU A 742 50.69 96.80 -11.67
C GLU A 742 50.09 98.16 -11.22
N ALA A 743 49.40 98.20 -10.08
CA ALA A 743 48.67 99.38 -9.60
C ALA A 743 49.52 100.39 -8.78
N GLY A 744 50.83 100.16 -8.61
CA GLY A 744 51.65 100.90 -7.63
C GLY A 744 53.02 101.45 -8.08
N GLN A 745 53.39 101.34 -9.37
CA GLN A 745 54.74 101.76 -9.82
C GLN A 745 54.84 103.22 -10.29
N GLY A 746 53.73 103.86 -10.69
CA GLY A 746 53.77 105.23 -11.24
C GLY A 746 54.13 106.34 -10.24
N GLU A 747 53.76 106.19 -8.96
CA GLU A 747 53.90 107.24 -7.95
C GLU A 747 55.36 107.41 -7.46
N ILE A 748 56.12 106.31 -7.43
CA ILE A 748 57.53 106.29 -7.01
C ILE A 748 58.46 106.90 -8.08
N GLU A 749 58.07 106.85 -9.36
CA GLU A 749 58.79 107.52 -10.45
C GLU A 749 58.44 109.01 -10.54
N ALA A 750 57.18 109.39 -10.23
CA ALA A 750 56.77 110.79 -10.12
C ALA A 750 57.57 111.56 -9.05
N MET A 751 57.76 111.00 -7.86
CA MET A 751 58.55 111.65 -6.81
C MET A 751 60.05 111.79 -7.14
N ARG A 752 60.61 110.90 -7.97
CA ARG A 752 62.03 110.97 -8.40
C ARG A 752 62.28 112.01 -9.51
N THR A 753 61.26 112.33 -10.31
CA THR A 753 61.40 113.31 -11.41
C THR A 753 61.28 114.77 -10.94
N GLU A 754 60.58 115.05 -9.83
CA GLU A 754 60.43 116.41 -9.31
C GLU A 754 61.72 116.95 -8.63
N ILE A 755 62.46 116.08 -7.93
CA ILE A 755 63.77 116.44 -7.34
C ILE A 755 64.80 116.84 -8.43
N HIS A 756 64.68 116.26 -9.64
CA HIS A 756 65.51 116.63 -10.78
C HIS A 756 65.04 117.93 -11.49
N ARG A 757 63.77 118.32 -11.36
CA ARG A 757 63.22 119.53 -11.99
C ARG A 757 63.74 120.83 -11.40
N MET A 758 63.94 120.92 -10.07
CA MET A 758 64.44 122.15 -9.45
C MET A 758 65.90 122.47 -9.82
N GLN A 759 66.77 121.47 -9.94
CA GLN A 759 68.17 121.68 -10.34
C GLN A 759 68.33 122.07 -11.82
N VAL A 760 67.36 121.72 -12.67
CA VAL A 760 67.37 122.01 -14.11
C VAL A 760 66.82 123.42 -14.44
N ARG A 761 66.10 124.09 -13.52
CA ARG A 761 65.58 125.47 -13.74
C ARG A 761 66.68 126.52 -13.78
N TYR A 762 67.73 126.42 -12.95
CA TYR A 762 68.81 127.43 -12.88
C TYR A 762 69.68 127.48 -14.15
N GLY A 763 69.89 126.34 -14.82
CA GLY A 763 70.78 126.24 -16.00
C GLY A 763 70.14 126.54 -17.36
N ARG A 764 68.82 126.80 -17.44
CA ARG A 764 68.11 127.00 -18.73
C ARG A 764 67.89 128.45 -19.13
N LEU A 765 67.81 129.38 -18.18
CA LEU A 765 67.59 130.82 -18.45
C LEU A 765 68.64 131.39 -19.42
N MET A 766 69.92 131.05 -19.21
CA MET A 766 71.06 131.56 -19.99
C MET A 766 71.22 130.96 -21.39
N LYS A 767 70.35 130.01 -21.81
CA LYS A 767 70.43 129.36 -23.14
C LYS A 767 69.18 129.59 -24.00
N GLN A 768 68.22 130.41 -23.55
CA GLN A 768 66.96 130.63 -24.26
C GLN A 768 67.01 131.80 -25.27
N GLN A 769 67.93 132.77 -25.12
CA GLN A 769 67.97 133.96 -25.96
C GLN A 769 68.43 133.69 -27.41
N GLU A 770 69.53 132.93 -27.62
CA GLU A 770 70.02 132.60 -28.97
C GLU A 770 69.27 131.46 -29.67
N LYS A 771 68.52 130.66 -28.91
CA LYS A 771 67.77 129.52 -29.46
C LYS A 771 66.50 129.97 -30.20
N MET A 772 65.94 131.12 -29.82
CA MET A 772 64.65 131.61 -30.31
C MET A 772 64.65 131.96 -31.81
N ILE A 773 65.73 132.54 -32.33
CA ILE A 773 65.76 133.06 -33.71
C ILE A 773 65.96 131.94 -34.75
N ARG A 774 66.77 130.92 -34.45
CA ARG A 774 67.07 129.82 -35.41
C ARG A 774 66.04 128.69 -35.41
N ASP A 775 65.27 128.51 -34.33
CA ASP A 775 64.24 127.45 -34.28
C ASP A 775 62.92 127.86 -34.96
N MET A 776 62.65 129.16 -35.15
CA MET A 776 61.39 129.68 -35.68
C MET A 776 61.17 129.31 -37.16
N GLU A 777 62.16 129.55 -38.04
CA GLU A 777 62.04 129.19 -39.47
C GLU A 777 61.94 127.68 -39.69
N ALA A 778 62.72 126.89 -38.95
CA ALA A 778 62.71 125.43 -39.08
C ALA A 778 61.48 124.77 -38.43
N SER A 779 60.66 125.49 -37.65
CA SER A 779 59.50 124.91 -36.96
C SER A 779 58.36 124.49 -37.90
N VAL A 780 58.16 125.21 -39.02
CA VAL A 780 57.03 124.96 -39.92
C VAL A 780 57.30 123.76 -40.84
N SER A 781 58.48 123.70 -41.47
CA SER A 781 58.89 122.52 -42.26
C SER A 781 58.99 121.26 -41.41
N ARG A 782 59.26 121.37 -40.10
CA ARG A 782 59.22 120.24 -39.17
C ARG A 782 57.79 119.76 -38.86
N ARG A 783 56.75 120.60 -38.93
CA ARG A 783 55.36 120.15 -38.75
C ARG A 783 54.82 119.33 -39.93
N GLU A 784 55.13 119.71 -41.18
CA GLU A 784 54.78 118.88 -42.35
C GLU A 784 55.50 117.51 -42.31
N VAL A 785 56.78 117.49 -41.93
CA VAL A 785 57.55 116.23 -41.80
C VAL A 785 57.07 115.36 -40.62
N ILE A 786 56.66 115.95 -39.49
CA ILE A 786 56.13 115.18 -38.34
C ILE A 786 54.78 114.53 -38.66
N ALA A 787 53.91 115.18 -39.45
CA ALA A 787 52.67 114.55 -39.91
C ALA A 787 52.93 113.34 -40.82
N ILE A 788 53.92 113.42 -41.71
CA ILE A 788 54.29 112.33 -42.63
C ILE A 788 55.08 111.21 -41.92
N HIS A 789 55.80 111.51 -40.84
CA HIS A 789 56.56 110.53 -40.06
C HIS A 789 55.70 109.75 -39.03
N GLY A 790 54.49 110.24 -38.70
CA GLY A 790 53.56 109.55 -37.80
C GLY A 790 52.90 108.30 -38.39
N GLU A 791 52.81 108.19 -39.72
CA GLU A 791 52.14 107.08 -40.42
C GLU A 791 53.13 106.00 -40.96
N GLY A 792 54.45 106.15 -40.74
CA GLY A 792 55.47 105.27 -41.34
C GLY A 792 56.62 104.84 -40.42
N GLN A 793 56.67 103.54 -40.13
CA GLN A 793 57.66 102.78 -39.33
C GLN A 793 57.50 102.87 -37.79
N ASN A 794 57.37 101.79 -37.01
CA ASN A 794 57.33 100.34 -37.28
C ASN A 794 58.54 99.71 -38.02
N LYS A 795 59.38 99.03 -37.23
CA LYS A 795 60.33 97.91 -37.55
C LYS A 795 61.85 98.21 -37.60
N THR A 796 62.55 97.46 -36.73
CA THR A 796 63.92 96.88 -36.84
C THR A 796 65.22 97.71 -36.73
N ASP A 797 65.77 97.72 -35.50
CA ASP A 797 66.93 96.90 -35.02
C ASP A 797 68.41 97.22 -35.39
N LYS A 798 69.28 97.15 -34.34
CA LYS A 798 70.77 97.04 -34.28
C LYS A 798 71.67 98.28 -34.51
N LYS A 799 72.79 98.51 -33.78
CA LYS A 799 73.30 98.06 -32.44
C LYS A 799 74.67 98.73 -32.13
N ARG A 800 74.99 99.02 -30.85
CA ARG A 800 76.32 98.81 -30.20
C ARG A 800 76.18 98.91 -28.66
N ILE A 801 76.97 98.13 -27.90
CA ILE A 801 76.74 97.82 -26.47
C ILE A 801 78.07 97.81 -25.68
N THR A 802 78.03 98.02 -24.35
CA THR A 802 79.17 97.93 -23.41
C THR A 802 79.01 96.74 -22.41
N LYS A 803 80.12 96.25 -21.83
CA LYS A 803 80.28 94.83 -21.41
C LYS A 803 79.57 94.31 -20.13
N SER A 804 79.15 95.13 -19.16
CA SER A 804 78.63 94.64 -17.87
C SER A 804 77.27 93.94 -17.98
N ASP A 805 76.34 94.55 -18.71
CA ASP A 805 74.92 94.15 -18.72
C ASP A 805 74.71 92.83 -19.45
N PHE A 806 75.66 92.47 -20.33
CA PHE A 806 75.67 91.17 -21.00
C PHE A 806 75.89 90.00 -20.04
N HIS A 807 76.69 90.13 -18.98
CA HIS A 807 76.90 88.99 -18.08
C HIS A 807 75.66 88.68 -17.26
N ARG A 808 74.99 89.72 -16.72
CA ARG A 808 73.77 89.59 -15.93
C ARG A 808 72.59 89.08 -16.78
N LYS A 809 72.30 89.69 -17.94
CA LYS A 809 71.25 89.19 -18.85
C LYS A 809 71.56 87.81 -19.43
N LYS A 810 72.84 87.43 -19.62
CA LYS A 810 73.23 86.07 -20.03
C LYS A 810 73.07 85.04 -18.90
N GLN A 811 73.26 85.42 -17.63
CA GLN A 811 72.96 84.55 -16.48
C GLN A 811 71.44 84.42 -16.24
N GLU A 812 70.68 85.51 -16.33
CA GLU A 812 69.21 85.49 -16.19
C GLU A 812 68.54 84.70 -17.32
N LEU A 813 69.00 84.86 -18.57
CA LEU A 813 68.54 84.02 -19.69
C LEU A 813 69.01 82.56 -19.56
N ARG A 814 70.22 82.28 -19.05
CA ARG A 814 70.66 80.90 -18.77
C ARG A 814 69.87 80.25 -17.64
N LYS A 815 69.47 80.99 -16.60
CA LYS A 815 68.55 80.49 -15.56
C LYS A 815 67.17 80.22 -16.14
N LYS A 816 66.57 81.16 -16.87
CA LYS A 816 65.26 80.94 -17.51
C LYS A 816 65.28 79.80 -18.53
N ILE A 817 66.36 79.62 -19.29
CA ILE A 817 66.56 78.44 -20.16
C ILE A 817 66.72 77.17 -19.32
N SER A 818 67.50 77.18 -18.23
CA SER A 818 67.63 76.01 -17.34
C SER A 818 66.34 75.65 -16.61
N GLU A 819 65.50 76.62 -16.27
CA GLU A 819 64.21 76.45 -15.59
C GLU A 819 63.15 75.94 -16.57
N THR A 820 63.06 76.53 -17.77
CA THR A 820 62.19 76.00 -18.84
C THR A 820 62.65 74.63 -19.34
N GLN A 821 63.95 74.34 -19.35
CA GLN A 821 64.50 73.04 -19.73
C GLN A 821 64.33 71.99 -18.61
N LYS A 822 64.35 72.37 -17.33
CA LYS A 822 63.91 71.50 -16.23
C LYS A 822 62.41 71.23 -16.30
N ASN A 823 61.58 72.26 -16.44
CA ASN A 823 60.13 72.09 -16.55
C ASN A 823 59.77 71.23 -17.78
N ALA A 824 60.47 71.39 -18.92
CA ALA A 824 60.31 70.52 -20.07
C ALA A 824 60.78 69.08 -19.81
N GLN A 825 61.86 68.87 -19.05
CA GLN A 825 62.30 67.54 -18.63
C GLN A 825 61.31 66.88 -17.67
N ASP A 826 60.72 67.63 -16.74
CA ASP A 826 59.76 67.11 -15.77
C ASP A 826 58.39 66.87 -16.45
N CYS A 827 57.96 67.72 -17.37
CA CYS A 827 56.84 67.42 -18.27
C CYS A 827 57.11 66.16 -19.11
N ASN A 828 58.31 66.00 -19.67
CA ASN A 828 58.67 64.79 -20.43
C ASN A 828 58.71 63.53 -19.54
N LYS A 829 59.10 63.63 -18.26
CA LYS A 829 58.95 62.51 -17.30
C LYS A 829 57.49 62.17 -17.06
N THR A 830 56.64 63.16 -16.80
CA THR A 830 55.19 62.90 -16.62
C THR A 830 54.55 62.34 -17.89
N ILE A 831 55.01 62.74 -19.08
CA ILE A 831 54.56 62.14 -20.35
C ILE A 831 55.04 60.70 -20.45
N LEU A 832 56.30 60.39 -20.15
CA LEU A 832 56.82 59.01 -20.14
C LEU A 832 56.13 58.12 -19.08
N GLU A 833 55.79 58.68 -17.92
CA GLU A 833 55.02 58.00 -16.87
C GLU A 833 53.58 57.73 -17.34
N LEU A 834 52.93 58.70 -17.99
CA LEU A 834 51.61 58.53 -18.60
C LEU A 834 51.62 57.55 -19.79
N GLU A 835 52.65 57.57 -20.63
CA GLU A 835 52.86 56.60 -21.71
C GLU A 835 53.13 55.20 -21.15
N SER A 836 53.88 55.07 -20.05
CA SER A 836 54.13 53.77 -19.40
C SER A 836 52.88 53.20 -18.72
N THR A 837 52.07 54.05 -18.09
CA THR A 837 50.80 53.63 -17.48
C THR A 837 49.76 53.33 -18.54
N GLN A 838 49.66 54.11 -19.62
CA GLN A 838 48.87 53.78 -20.81
C GLN A 838 49.32 52.47 -21.45
N ALA A 839 50.62 52.21 -21.56
CA ALA A 839 51.15 50.93 -22.05
C ALA A 839 50.74 49.76 -21.15
N SER A 840 50.90 49.87 -19.82
CA SER A 840 50.49 48.82 -18.88
C SER A 840 48.96 48.58 -18.85
N LEU A 841 48.16 49.64 -18.99
CA LEU A 841 46.70 49.53 -19.10
C LEU A 841 46.29 48.91 -20.44
N SER A 842 46.99 49.22 -21.54
CA SER A 842 46.75 48.58 -22.84
C SER A 842 47.14 47.10 -22.84
N ALA A 843 48.22 46.73 -22.13
CA ALA A 843 48.65 45.35 -21.95
C ALA A 843 47.61 44.55 -21.15
N THR A 844 47.23 45.02 -19.96
CA THR A 844 46.19 44.37 -19.13
C THR A 844 44.83 44.33 -19.81
N PHE A 845 44.45 45.36 -20.59
CA PHE A 845 43.25 45.32 -21.43
C PHE A 845 43.36 44.24 -22.51
N SER A 846 44.51 44.11 -23.17
CA SER A 846 44.73 43.06 -24.18
C SER A 846 44.73 41.64 -23.59
N GLU A 847 45.25 41.46 -22.38
CA GLU A 847 45.18 40.20 -21.62
C GLU A 847 43.73 39.86 -21.27
N LYS A 848 42.96 40.81 -20.74
CA LYS A 848 41.54 40.61 -20.43
C LYS A 848 40.68 40.40 -21.68
N GLN A 849 41.04 41.02 -22.80
CA GLN A 849 40.40 40.76 -24.09
C GLN A 849 40.74 39.34 -24.61
N GLN A 850 41.97 38.85 -24.41
CA GLN A 850 42.35 37.47 -24.75
C GLN A 850 41.66 36.43 -23.85
N GLU A 851 41.56 36.68 -22.53
CA GLU A 851 40.79 35.85 -21.60
C GLU A 851 39.31 35.78 -22.00
N LEU A 852 38.68 36.92 -22.33
CA LEU A 852 37.29 36.96 -22.80
C LEU A 852 37.10 36.21 -24.13
N HIS A 853 38.02 36.35 -25.09
CA HIS A 853 37.97 35.56 -26.33
C HIS A 853 38.19 34.07 -26.08
N GLY A 854 39.01 33.68 -25.10
CA GLY A 854 39.17 32.29 -24.65
C GLY A 854 37.87 31.72 -24.08
N LEU A 855 37.27 32.39 -23.10
CA LEU A 855 36.00 31.99 -22.49
C LEU A 855 34.85 31.97 -23.50
N GLN A 856 34.83 32.90 -24.46
CA GLN A 856 33.83 32.92 -25.53
C GLN A 856 34.02 31.73 -26.48
N ALA A 857 35.26 31.36 -26.83
CA ALA A 857 35.54 30.18 -27.65
C ALA A 857 35.22 28.87 -26.92
N GLU A 858 35.42 28.80 -25.59
CA GLU A 858 35.01 27.66 -24.77
C GLU A 858 33.47 27.55 -24.66
N SER A 859 32.78 28.67 -24.46
CA SER A 859 31.31 28.73 -24.49
C SER A 859 30.75 28.27 -25.85
N ASP A 860 31.32 28.73 -26.96
CA ASP A 860 30.90 28.33 -28.31
C ASP A 860 31.17 26.84 -28.60
N ARG A 861 32.25 26.28 -28.05
CA ARG A 861 32.53 24.83 -28.10
C ARG A 861 31.50 24.03 -27.32
N LEU A 862 31.26 24.39 -26.05
CA LEU A 862 30.26 23.72 -25.20
C LEU A 862 28.84 23.82 -25.78
N HIS A 863 28.50 24.96 -26.41
CA HIS A 863 27.23 25.12 -27.13
C HIS A 863 27.15 24.16 -28.33
N SER A 864 28.22 24.06 -29.13
CA SER A 864 28.31 23.15 -30.28
C SER A 864 28.19 21.67 -29.86
N ASP A 865 28.84 21.28 -28.77
CA ASP A 865 28.76 19.92 -28.21
C ASP A 865 27.36 19.61 -27.69
N ALA A 866 26.71 20.56 -27.00
CA ALA A 866 25.32 20.43 -26.54
C ALA A 866 24.33 20.28 -27.71
N GLU A 867 24.52 21.03 -28.81
CA GLU A 867 23.72 20.86 -30.03
C GLU A 867 23.95 19.49 -30.68
N CYS A 868 25.20 19.02 -30.77
CA CYS A 868 25.54 17.70 -31.29
C CYS A 868 24.89 16.57 -30.47
N LEU A 869 24.97 16.64 -29.14
CA LEU A 869 24.32 15.67 -28.24
C LEU A 869 22.79 15.71 -28.36
N ARG A 870 22.19 16.90 -28.50
CA ARG A 870 20.74 17.06 -28.70
C ARG A 870 20.29 16.44 -30.03
N ASN A 871 21.06 16.62 -31.09
CA ASN A 871 20.77 16.04 -32.41
C ASN A 871 20.98 14.51 -32.41
N ARG A 872 22.01 13.99 -31.74
CA ARG A 872 22.20 12.54 -31.58
C ARG A 872 21.11 11.90 -30.73
N LYS A 873 20.62 12.57 -29.67
CA LYS A 873 19.44 12.13 -28.90
C LYS A 873 18.17 12.07 -29.76
N ARG A 874 17.94 13.06 -30.64
CA ARG A 874 16.84 13.05 -31.61
C ARG A 874 16.97 11.90 -32.62
N TRP A 875 18.16 11.64 -33.12
CA TRP A 875 18.41 10.52 -34.04
C TRP A 875 18.16 9.16 -33.40
N ASN A 876 18.72 8.91 -32.22
CA ASN A 876 18.50 7.66 -31.48
C ASN A 876 17.00 7.42 -31.21
N LEU A 877 16.23 8.48 -30.91
CA LEU A 877 14.78 8.37 -30.75
C LEU A 877 14.08 7.96 -32.06
N LEU A 878 14.47 8.53 -33.21
CA LEU A 878 13.94 8.16 -34.52
C LEU A 878 14.32 6.72 -34.92
N GLU A 879 15.52 6.26 -34.58
CA GLU A 879 15.92 4.86 -34.75
C GLU A 879 15.11 3.91 -33.86
N ILE A 880 14.93 4.24 -32.58
CA ILE A 880 14.08 3.46 -31.66
C ILE A 880 12.65 3.35 -32.20
N VAL A 881 12.06 4.45 -32.70
CA VAL A 881 10.74 4.43 -33.34
C VAL A 881 10.74 3.58 -34.63
N ALA A 882 11.80 3.62 -35.43
CA ALA A 882 11.96 2.76 -36.61
C ALA A 882 12.10 1.26 -36.25
N TYR A 883 12.81 0.93 -35.17
CA TYR A 883 12.90 -0.44 -34.66
C TYR A 883 11.59 -0.91 -34.04
N GLN A 884 10.86 -0.05 -33.31
CA GLN A 884 9.53 -0.35 -32.77
C GLN A 884 8.48 -0.55 -33.87
N THR A 885 8.49 0.25 -34.93
CA THR A 885 7.60 0.04 -36.10
C THR A 885 7.97 -1.23 -36.86
N ARG A 886 9.27 -1.49 -37.10
CA ARG A 886 9.76 -2.79 -37.64
C ARG A 886 9.33 -3.97 -36.76
N GLN A 887 9.41 -3.86 -35.44
CA GLN A 887 8.95 -4.89 -34.50
C GLN A 887 7.43 -5.11 -34.59
N LYS A 888 6.62 -4.04 -34.66
CA LYS A 888 5.17 -4.12 -34.87
C LYS A 888 4.83 -4.80 -36.20
N HIS A 889 5.55 -4.50 -37.27
CA HIS A 889 5.37 -5.19 -38.56
C HIS A 889 5.79 -6.66 -38.51
N LEU A 890 6.87 -7.01 -37.80
CA LEU A 890 7.30 -8.39 -37.57
C LEU A 890 6.33 -9.17 -36.65
N GLN A 891 5.68 -8.50 -35.69
CA GLN A 891 4.58 -9.07 -34.89
C GLN A 891 3.33 -9.29 -35.73
N ALA A 892 2.92 -8.30 -36.55
CA ALA A 892 1.80 -8.46 -37.48
C ALA A 892 2.04 -9.57 -38.54
N LEU A 893 3.30 -9.80 -38.94
CA LEU A 893 3.72 -10.95 -39.75
C LEU A 893 3.54 -12.28 -38.98
N LYS A 894 3.98 -12.37 -37.73
CA LYS A 894 3.76 -13.55 -36.87
C LYS A 894 2.27 -13.83 -36.62
N GLU A 895 1.45 -12.80 -36.54
CA GLU A 895 -0.01 -12.88 -36.39
C GLU A 895 -0.76 -13.14 -37.71
N GLY A 896 -0.07 -13.16 -38.86
CA GLY A 896 -0.68 -13.38 -40.17
C GLY A 896 -1.52 -12.20 -40.71
N LYS A 897 -1.48 -11.04 -40.06
CA LYS A 897 -2.28 -9.84 -40.40
C LYS A 897 -1.55 -8.86 -41.31
N TYR A 898 -0.26 -9.08 -41.59
CA TYR A 898 0.55 -8.16 -42.38
C TYR A 898 0.45 -8.44 -43.88
N THR A 899 -0.09 -7.47 -44.64
CA THR A 899 -0.16 -7.52 -46.10
C THR A 899 1.15 -6.99 -46.70
N PRO A 900 1.97 -7.82 -47.39
CA PRO A 900 3.20 -7.33 -48.01
C PRO A 900 2.88 -6.42 -49.21
N LEU A 901 3.41 -5.18 -49.18
CA LEU A 901 3.23 -4.18 -50.25
C LEU A 901 3.86 -4.62 -51.58
N CYS A 902 4.92 -5.44 -51.53
CA CYS A 902 5.58 -6.02 -52.70
C CYS A 902 5.58 -7.54 -52.56
N ARG A 903 5.03 -8.26 -53.56
CA ARG A 903 4.93 -9.73 -53.56
C ARG A 903 6.03 -10.45 -54.36
N THR A 904 6.85 -9.70 -55.10
CA THR A 904 7.96 -10.22 -55.92
C THR A 904 9.24 -9.47 -55.59
N GLU A 905 10.39 -10.17 -55.62
CA GLU A 905 11.70 -9.54 -55.33
C GLU A 905 11.99 -8.36 -56.26
N GLN A 906 11.59 -8.44 -57.53
CA GLN A 906 11.79 -7.36 -58.51
C GLN A 906 11.01 -6.09 -58.10
N ALA A 907 9.77 -6.22 -57.63
CA ALA A 907 9.00 -5.07 -57.14
C ALA A 907 9.63 -4.47 -55.87
N TRP A 908 10.15 -5.31 -54.96
CA TRP A 908 10.86 -4.86 -53.77
C TRP A 908 12.17 -4.14 -54.10
N ARG A 909 12.99 -4.67 -55.02
CA ARG A 909 14.22 -4.01 -55.50
C ARG A 909 13.90 -2.68 -56.17
N ASN A 910 12.84 -2.60 -56.97
CA ASN A 910 12.42 -1.35 -57.63
C ASN A 910 11.95 -0.29 -56.61
N GLU A 911 11.18 -0.67 -55.58
CA GLU A 911 10.80 0.27 -54.51
C GLU A 911 11.98 0.66 -53.61
N GLN A 912 12.93 -0.25 -53.36
CA GLN A 912 14.16 0.08 -52.65
C GLN A 912 15.05 1.04 -53.45
N GLN A 913 15.17 0.85 -54.77
CA GLN A 913 15.86 1.80 -55.66
C GLN A 913 15.16 3.17 -55.65
N LYS A 914 13.82 3.23 -55.79
CA LYS A 914 13.07 4.49 -55.65
C LYS A 914 13.28 5.17 -54.30
N LEU A 915 13.41 4.41 -53.21
CA LEU A 915 13.72 4.95 -51.88
C LEU A 915 15.17 5.45 -51.78
N GLN A 916 16.14 4.73 -52.34
CA GLN A 916 17.53 5.18 -52.41
C GLN A 916 17.67 6.45 -53.27
N ASP A 917 17.00 6.52 -54.42
CA ASP A 917 17.02 7.70 -55.29
C ASP A 917 16.28 8.90 -54.67
N ARG A 918 15.20 8.66 -53.91
CA ARG A 918 14.57 9.69 -53.04
C ARG A 918 15.52 10.16 -51.93
N LEU A 919 16.27 9.27 -51.30
CA LEU A 919 17.26 9.66 -50.28
C LEU A 919 18.45 10.43 -50.91
N ARG A 920 18.92 10.04 -52.09
CA ARG A 920 19.95 10.76 -52.86
C ARG A 920 19.47 12.14 -53.30
N THR A 921 18.25 12.27 -53.82
CA THR A 921 17.68 13.58 -54.18
C THR A 921 17.43 14.48 -52.96
N ILE A 922 16.94 13.93 -51.84
CA ILE A 922 16.82 14.68 -50.58
C ILE A 922 18.21 15.12 -50.09
N ASN A 923 19.24 14.27 -50.17
CA ASN A 923 20.59 14.65 -49.76
C ASN A 923 21.19 15.73 -50.68
N ALA A 924 20.94 15.65 -52.00
CA ALA A 924 21.30 16.69 -52.95
C ALA A 924 20.61 18.04 -52.66
N ILE A 925 19.31 18.02 -52.35
CA ILE A 925 18.54 19.21 -51.93
C ILE A 925 19.09 19.77 -50.61
N VAL A 926 19.44 18.92 -49.63
CA VAL A 926 20.04 19.37 -48.37
C VAL A 926 21.41 20.01 -48.60
N HIS A 927 22.27 19.44 -49.45
CA HIS A 927 23.54 20.07 -49.82
C HIS A 927 23.36 21.38 -50.60
N GLN A 928 22.36 21.45 -51.49
CA GLN A 928 22.03 22.68 -52.22
C GLN A 928 21.57 23.79 -51.24
N ILE A 929 20.67 23.49 -50.31
CA ILE A 929 20.24 24.43 -49.26
C ILE A 929 21.42 24.83 -48.33
N GLN A 930 22.34 23.91 -48.02
CA GLN A 930 23.57 24.22 -47.26
C GLN A 930 24.53 25.16 -48.02
N GLN A 931 24.49 25.19 -49.36
CA GLN A 931 25.26 26.11 -50.20
C GLN A 931 24.55 27.46 -50.39
N GLU A 932 23.24 27.45 -50.69
CA GLU A 932 22.42 28.64 -50.91
C GLU A 932 22.17 29.45 -49.62
N HIS A 933 22.12 28.78 -48.47
CA HIS A 933 21.84 29.41 -47.16
C HIS A 933 22.89 29.02 -46.10
N PRO A 934 24.09 29.64 -46.11
CA PRO A 934 25.17 29.31 -45.17
C PRO A 934 24.80 29.53 -43.70
N GLN A 935 23.82 30.40 -43.41
CA GLN A 935 23.28 30.62 -42.06
C GLN A 935 22.56 29.39 -41.48
N HIS A 936 22.04 28.49 -42.33
CA HIS A 936 21.33 27.28 -41.90
C HIS A 936 22.22 26.03 -41.96
N ARG A 937 23.48 26.18 -42.40
CA ARG A 937 24.44 25.09 -42.55
C ARG A 937 24.61 24.29 -41.26
N ARG A 938 24.83 24.95 -40.11
CA ARG A 938 24.95 24.29 -38.79
C ARG A 938 23.70 23.46 -38.43
N ALA A 939 22.50 24.02 -38.64
CA ALA A 939 21.23 23.36 -38.32
C ALA A 939 20.90 22.16 -39.24
N LEU A 940 21.48 22.11 -40.45
CA LEU A 940 21.27 21.04 -41.44
C LEU A 940 22.43 20.04 -41.53
N GLN A 941 23.58 20.32 -40.91
CA GLN A 941 24.79 19.49 -40.99
C GLN A 941 24.61 18.09 -40.35
N TRP A 942 23.80 17.99 -39.30
CA TRP A 942 23.46 16.69 -38.70
C TRP A 942 22.54 15.86 -39.61
N LEU A 943 21.68 16.50 -40.41
CA LEU A 943 20.81 15.80 -41.37
C LEU A 943 21.60 15.21 -42.53
N SER A 944 22.58 15.94 -43.09
CA SER A 944 23.45 15.37 -44.14
C SER A 944 24.28 14.21 -43.61
N GLN A 945 24.91 14.33 -42.43
CA GLN A 945 25.64 13.22 -41.80
C GLN A 945 24.76 11.98 -41.55
N CYS A 946 23.52 12.17 -41.10
CA CYS A 946 22.57 11.07 -40.91
C CYS A 946 22.13 10.43 -42.24
N LEU A 947 21.89 11.23 -43.29
CA LEU A 947 21.53 10.73 -44.63
C LEU A 947 22.70 9.96 -45.28
N GLU A 948 23.92 10.50 -45.20
CA GLU A 948 25.17 9.84 -45.63
C GLU A 948 25.36 8.50 -44.91
N SER A 949 25.16 8.44 -43.59
CA SER A 949 25.28 7.17 -42.83
C SER A 949 24.28 6.09 -43.28
N ARG A 950 23.06 6.47 -43.67
CA ARG A 950 22.05 5.53 -44.18
C ARG A 950 22.26 5.13 -45.64
N LEU A 951 22.89 5.97 -46.44
CA LEU A 951 23.32 5.63 -47.80
C LEU A 951 24.51 4.66 -47.75
N GLY A 952 25.54 4.98 -46.96
CA GLY A 952 26.73 4.12 -46.82
C GLY A 952 26.46 2.77 -46.16
N SER A 953 25.55 2.69 -45.19
CA SER A 953 25.19 1.43 -44.52
C SER A 953 24.35 0.45 -45.39
N GLN A 954 24.14 0.74 -46.68
CA GLN A 954 23.50 -0.18 -47.64
C GLN A 954 24.37 -0.55 -48.85
N GLU A 955 25.62 -0.08 -48.90
CA GLU A 955 26.58 -0.43 -49.97
C GLU A 955 27.61 -1.51 -49.52
N GLY A 956 27.43 -2.08 -48.31
CA GLY A 956 28.21 -3.20 -47.76
C GLY A 956 27.37 -4.44 -47.47
#